data_AF-A0A524QSW6-F1
#
_entry.id   AF-A0A524QSW6-F1
#
_cell.length_a   1.000
_cell.length_b   1.000
_cell.length_c   1.000
_cell.angle_alpha   90.00
_cell.angle_beta   90.00
_cell.angle_gamma   90.00
#
_symmetry.space_group_name_H-M   'P 1'
#
loop_
_entity.id
_entity.type
_entity.pdbx_description
1 polymer ?
#
loop_
_entity_poly.entity_id
_entity_poly.type
_entity_poly.pdbx_seq_one_letter_code
_entity_poly.pdbx_strand_id
1 'polypeptide(L)'
;MSYCKKILGLILVLMLQTLLWVSATGNAQQEAKIATWIEGANVKVNHDATTQLQNEQSCVINPTDPDNVVAIWRDFRLGYRRIGVGNTFDAGVTWSDSLLIGPPEYPRASDPVMSYTADGDMLACILSLTTDQSISALHVYRSSDGGTSWSEPVAAVDEGSLFAFEDKQWINVDRTNSLYRNRVYVPWTRFGATTNIMIVYSLSPSLYSIPVQVSDISSVQWPTVTVGPDGTVFVAWISFASSRIVIDRSFNGGANWGTDLTVTPLSFISGTLNGGIMTFAYPAMEADISGGVFNGMLYVVYTDLATDDNLDLNVRRSSDQGSNWTAPVRINDDAVGNHIDQFHPWLSIDESGILTACWFDRRLDPSNYNWDLYLAHSFDGGATWTVNRRISEVSSSPSDAKRSQISAEYMELDLPGEPAGDPYSPLRSPMAGLIGEYTGLSTRAGVVQTVWTDTRNGNQDTYSARVTIGFSAPPPYLPAPNAVISISQPLFSWGKTGATPSEIAQFPGTLVQPLHYILQIDDDSMFASVDYADTGIAVNHPLAGTLADGTWFWRVNAVNDSGRSTEFAESYRKFTIDTQAPTIPTILDPAVDSIVDYQSQSYQWTTVARDGMGTPVTYQLQVSQDSTFVSLQISASGLTSTSYINVAPLTPAATYYCRVKATDVAMNTNGFSSARRFHTKASYICGDADHSGGVDISDAVYLIAYIFSGGSAPIPLAAGDADCSGGVDISDVVYLIAYIFSGGAAPCATC
;
A
#
# COMPACT_ATOMS: atom_id res chain seq x y z
N MET A 1 -10.43 42.26 -39.42
CA MET A 1 -9.46 41.83 -38.39
C MET A 1 -9.98 41.90 -36.94
N SER A 2 -11.30 41.93 -36.67
CA SER A 2 -11.86 41.92 -35.29
C SER A 2 -12.80 40.74 -35.01
N TYR A 3 -13.20 39.97 -36.03
CA TYR A 3 -14.09 38.82 -35.89
C TYR A 3 -13.40 37.45 -35.69
N CYS A 4 -12.13 37.28 -36.12
CA CYS A 4 -11.39 36.02 -35.89
C CYS A 4 -10.83 35.84 -34.47
N LYS A 5 -10.72 36.91 -33.66
CA LYS A 5 -10.19 36.80 -32.28
C LYS A 5 -11.25 36.38 -31.26
N LYS A 6 -12.55 36.51 -31.56
CA LYS A 6 -13.63 36.06 -30.67
C LYS A 6 -14.02 34.59 -30.85
N ILE A 7 -13.72 33.99 -32.00
CA ILE A 7 -14.02 32.58 -32.30
C ILE A 7 -12.91 31.64 -31.76
N LEU A 8 -11.64 32.06 -31.78
CA LEU A 8 -10.55 31.29 -31.15
C LEU A 8 -10.66 31.25 -29.61
N GLY A 9 -11.21 32.28 -28.97
CA GLY A 9 -11.43 32.31 -27.52
C GLY A 9 -12.58 31.42 -27.04
N LEU A 10 -13.60 31.18 -27.89
CA LEU A 10 -14.75 30.34 -27.53
C LEU A 10 -14.45 28.84 -27.74
N ILE A 11 -13.63 28.49 -28.74
CA ILE A 11 -13.24 27.10 -29.02
C ILE A 11 -12.24 26.59 -27.98
N LEU A 12 -11.38 27.45 -27.43
CA LEU A 12 -10.45 27.07 -26.35
C LEU A 12 -11.18 26.83 -25.01
N VAL A 13 -12.30 27.51 -24.75
CA VAL A 13 -13.11 27.32 -23.53
C VAL A 13 -14.04 26.10 -23.63
N LEU A 14 -14.53 25.77 -24.83
CA LEU A 14 -15.33 24.55 -25.05
C LEU A 14 -14.49 23.26 -25.14
N MET A 15 -13.22 23.32 -25.55
CA MET A 15 -12.30 22.17 -25.47
C MET A 15 -11.75 21.93 -24.05
N LEU A 16 -11.68 22.95 -23.19
CA LEU A 16 -11.34 22.75 -21.77
C LEU A 16 -12.52 22.24 -20.92
N GLN A 17 -13.78 22.49 -21.31
CA GLN A 17 -14.95 21.98 -20.58
C GLN A 17 -15.37 20.56 -21.00
N THR A 18 -14.92 20.06 -22.15
CA THR A 18 -15.16 18.68 -22.59
C THR A 18 -14.06 17.69 -22.16
N LEU A 19 -12.92 18.17 -21.64
CA LEU A 19 -11.95 17.34 -20.91
C LEU A 19 -12.23 17.20 -19.41
N LEU A 20 -13.30 17.83 -18.90
CA LEU A 20 -13.64 17.84 -17.47
C LEU A 20 -14.92 17.06 -17.12
N TRP A 21 -15.49 16.28 -18.06
CA TRP A 21 -16.74 15.53 -17.84
C TRP A 21 -16.73 14.06 -18.30
N VAL A 22 -15.56 13.45 -18.49
CA VAL A 22 -15.43 11.98 -18.69
C VAL A 22 -14.86 11.25 -17.45
N SER A 23 -14.68 11.95 -16.33
CA SER A 23 -14.22 11.33 -15.05
C SER A 23 -15.29 11.32 -13.95
N ALA A 24 -16.58 11.27 -14.32
CA ALA A 24 -17.66 11.20 -13.34
C ALA A 24 -18.83 10.37 -13.87
N THR A 25 -18.63 9.06 -13.97
CA THR A 25 -19.65 7.98 -13.80
C THR A 25 -19.00 6.65 -14.16
N GLY A 26 -18.18 6.14 -13.23
CA GLY A 26 -17.48 4.87 -13.40
C GLY A 26 -16.50 4.55 -12.27
N ASN A 27 -16.74 5.02 -11.05
CA ASN A 27 -15.98 4.61 -9.87
C ASN A 27 -16.84 3.68 -9.01
N ALA A 28 -17.16 2.52 -9.57
CA ALA A 28 -17.25 1.28 -8.80
C ALA A 28 -15.94 0.55 -9.09
N GLN A 29 -15.19 0.21 -8.03
CA GLN A 29 -13.85 -0.39 -8.04
C GLN A 29 -12.68 0.57 -8.32
N GLN A 30 -12.38 1.42 -7.34
CA GLN A 30 -11.00 1.84 -7.09
C GLN A 30 -10.69 1.55 -5.62
N GLU A 31 -10.62 0.25 -5.29
CA GLU A 31 -10.10 -0.21 -4.01
C GLU A 31 -8.63 0.18 -3.95
N ALA A 32 -8.31 1.04 -3.00
CA ALA A 32 -6.96 1.49 -2.72
C ALA A 32 -6.11 0.27 -2.29
N LYS A 33 -5.16 -0.16 -3.13
CA LYS A 33 -4.09 -1.07 -2.72
C LYS A 33 -3.04 -0.32 -1.90
N ILE A 34 -3.49 0.11 -0.72
CA ILE A 34 -2.69 0.46 0.47
C ILE A 34 -1.90 -0.82 0.86
N ALA A 35 -0.93 -0.75 1.77
CA ALA A 35 -0.42 -1.96 2.43
C ALA A 35 -1.58 -2.93 2.67
N THR A 36 -1.51 -4.17 2.16
CA THR A 36 -2.64 -5.09 2.26
C THR A 36 -2.72 -5.54 3.71
N TRP A 37 -3.62 -4.92 4.45
CA TRP A 37 -4.02 -5.33 5.79
C TRP A 37 -4.86 -6.59 5.66
N ILE A 38 -4.32 -7.72 6.08
CA ILE A 38 -5.10 -8.95 6.20
C ILE A 38 -5.39 -9.11 7.69
N GLU A 39 -6.60 -8.75 8.07
CA GLU A 39 -7.13 -8.95 9.41
C GLU A 39 -7.75 -10.34 9.50
N GLY A 40 -7.26 -11.15 10.43
CA GLY A 40 -7.87 -12.41 10.82
C GLY A 40 -9.09 -12.18 11.71
N ALA A 41 -9.91 -13.21 11.88
CA ALA A 41 -11.09 -13.14 12.73
C ALA A 41 -10.73 -12.79 14.19
N ASN A 42 -11.64 -12.11 14.88
CA ASN A 42 -11.58 -12.00 16.33
C ASN A 42 -11.91 -13.35 16.97
N VAL A 43 -10.93 -13.99 17.62
CA VAL A 43 -11.06 -15.32 18.23
C VAL A 43 -11.03 -15.22 19.75
N LYS A 44 -11.99 -15.85 20.43
CA LYS A 44 -11.96 -16.02 21.89
C LYS A 44 -10.88 -17.04 22.27
N VAL A 45 -9.97 -16.66 23.17
CA VAL A 45 -8.81 -17.46 23.55
C VAL A 45 -9.13 -18.38 24.74
N ASN A 46 -9.84 -17.87 25.76
CA ASN A 46 -10.18 -18.64 26.95
C ASN A 46 -11.39 -19.56 26.72
N HIS A 47 -11.30 -20.85 27.05
CA HIS A 47 -12.44 -21.79 26.99
C HIS A 47 -13.14 -21.96 28.36
N ASP A 48 -13.14 -20.90 29.17
CA ASP A 48 -13.83 -20.89 30.45
C ASP A 48 -15.36 -20.93 30.27
N ALA A 49 -16.02 -21.88 30.94
CA ALA A 49 -17.47 -22.03 30.98
C ALA A 49 -18.12 -21.31 32.17
N THR A 50 -17.34 -20.77 33.11
CA THR A 50 -17.81 -20.23 34.39
C THR A 50 -18.18 -18.75 34.34
N THR A 51 -18.01 -18.08 33.19
CA THR A 51 -18.27 -16.64 32.98
C THR A 51 -17.48 -15.71 33.92
N GLN A 52 -16.40 -16.24 34.51
CA GLN A 52 -15.56 -15.49 35.43
C GLN A 52 -14.68 -14.49 34.68
N LEU A 53 -14.17 -13.52 35.43
CA LEU A 53 -13.37 -12.42 34.91
C LEU A 53 -12.09 -12.93 34.21
N GLN A 54 -11.73 -12.27 33.11
CA GLN A 54 -10.50 -12.49 32.35
C GLN A 54 -9.93 -11.13 31.94
N ASN A 55 -8.76 -10.74 32.44
CA ASN A 55 -8.18 -9.42 32.16
C ASN A 55 -6.65 -9.37 32.32
N GLU A 56 -6.03 -8.23 31.96
CA GLU A 56 -4.57 -8.03 31.94
C GLU A 56 -3.84 -9.03 31.06
N GLN A 57 -4.01 -8.85 29.75
CA GLN A 57 -3.43 -9.74 28.76
C GLN A 57 -1.99 -9.35 28.43
N SER A 58 -1.14 -10.36 28.22
CA SER A 58 0.18 -10.24 27.59
C SER A 58 0.34 -11.34 26.55
N CYS A 59 1.06 -11.08 25.46
CA CYS A 59 1.29 -12.08 24.43
C CYS A 59 2.65 -11.94 23.77
N VAL A 60 3.12 -13.04 23.17
CA VAL A 60 4.36 -13.11 22.42
C VAL A 60 4.19 -13.99 21.18
N ILE A 61 4.71 -13.51 20.05
CA ILE A 61 4.92 -14.33 18.84
C ILE A 61 6.28 -15.02 18.96
N ASN A 62 6.33 -16.32 18.68
CA ASN A 62 7.57 -17.10 18.77
C ASN A 62 8.63 -16.63 17.76
N PRO A 63 9.86 -16.26 18.23
CA PRO A 63 11.12 -16.65 17.64
C PRO A 63 11.20 -17.20 16.23
N THR A 64 10.92 -18.47 16.23
CA THR A 64 11.34 -19.41 15.22
C THR A 64 10.15 -19.87 14.40
N ASP A 65 8.93 -19.47 14.80
CA ASP A 65 7.68 -19.88 14.21
C ASP A 65 6.60 -18.79 14.43
N PRO A 66 6.41 -17.84 13.50
CA PRO A 66 5.41 -16.80 13.63
C PRO A 66 3.97 -17.29 13.75
N ASP A 67 3.69 -18.57 13.47
CA ASP A 67 2.34 -19.16 13.63
C ASP A 67 2.12 -19.69 15.03
N ASN A 68 3.19 -19.82 15.84
CA ASN A 68 3.10 -20.06 17.26
C ASN A 68 3.03 -18.76 18.06
N VAL A 69 1.91 -18.55 18.75
CA VAL A 69 1.70 -17.41 19.65
C VAL A 69 1.28 -17.94 21.02
N VAL A 70 1.80 -17.33 22.08
CA VAL A 70 1.39 -17.59 23.46
C VAL A 70 0.79 -16.32 24.05
N ALA A 71 -0.32 -16.48 24.76
CA ALA A 71 -0.99 -15.42 25.48
C ALA A 71 -1.20 -15.84 26.94
N ILE A 72 -1.10 -14.89 27.87
CA ILE A 72 -1.42 -15.10 29.29
C ILE A 72 -2.29 -13.96 29.79
N TRP A 73 -3.12 -14.25 30.81
CA TRP A 73 -4.06 -13.30 31.40
C TRP A 73 -4.40 -13.70 32.84
N ARG A 74 -4.95 -12.77 33.62
CA ARG A 74 -5.54 -13.10 34.92
C ARG A 74 -6.83 -13.86 34.70
N ASP A 75 -6.92 -15.03 35.31
CA ASP A 75 -8.03 -15.95 35.17
C ASP A 75 -8.69 -16.25 36.51
N PHE A 76 -10.01 -16.11 36.55
CA PHE A 76 -10.80 -16.23 37.77
C PHE A 76 -11.74 -17.43 37.73
N ARG A 77 -11.59 -18.38 36.80
CA ARG A 77 -12.52 -19.51 36.61
C ARG A 77 -12.72 -20.41 37.84
N LEU A 78 -11.79 -20.36 38.79
CA LEU A 78 -11.87 -21.09 40.07
C LEU A 78 -12.45 -20.25 41.23
N GLY A 79 -12.94 -19.04 40.96
CA GLY A 79 -13.43 -18.09 41.95
C GLY A 79 -12.34 -17.24 42.63
N TYR A 80 -11.07 -17.43 42.25
CA TYR A 80 -9.94 -16.65 42.74
C TYR A 80 -8.86 -16.49 41.66
N ARG A 81 -7.96 -15.51 41.87
CA ARG A 81 -6.91 -15.10 40.93
C ARG A 81 -5.89 -16.22 40.63
N ARG A 82 -5.87 -16.64 39.37
CA ARG A 82 -4.87 -17.53 38.74
C ARG A 82 -4.40 -16.89 37.44
N ILE A 83 -3.47 -17.55 36.76
CA ILE A 83 -3.04 -17.17 35.41
C ILE A 83 -3.55 -18.20 34.40
N GLY A 84 -4.33 -17.72 33.43
CA GLY A 84 -4.66 -18.49 32.24
C GLY A 84 -3.51 -18.41 31.23
N VAL A 85 -3.27 -19.50 30.51
CA VAL A 85 -2.30 -19.56 29.43
C VAL A 85 -2.99 -20.14 28.21
N GLY A 86 -2.88 -19.43 27.09
CA GLY A 86 -3.34 -19.87 25.77
C GLY A 86 -2.18 -20.02 24.81
N ASN A 87 -2.21 -21.04 23.96
CA ASN A 87 -1.29 -21.18 22.84
C ASN A 87 -2.04 -21.51 21.54
N THR A 88 -1.42 -21.14 20.43
CA THR A 88 -1.82 -21.46 19.06
C THR A 88 -0.60 -21.90 18.28
N PHE A 89 -0.80 -22.73 17.25
CA PHE A 89 0.22 -23.15 16.27
C PHE A 89 -0.27 -22.95 14.83
N ASP A 90 -1.37 -22.22 14.66
CA ASP A 90 -2.03 -21.96 13.39
C ASP A 90 -2.34 -20.47 13.22
N ALA A 91 -1.42 -19.63 13.70
CA ALA A 91 -1.50 -18.18 13.55
C ALA A 91 -2.72 -17.54 14.26
N GLY A 92 -3.15 -18.13 15.38
CA GLY A 92 -4.25 -17.62 16.19
C GLY A 92 -5.64 -17.94 15.66
N VAL A 93 -5.75 -18.87 14.69
CA VAL A 93 -7.05 -19.36 14.18
C VAL A 93 -7.73 -20.25 15.22
N THR A 94 -6.97 -21.12 15.87
CA THR A 94 -7.43 -21.93 17.01
C THR A 94 -6.50 -21.78 18.21
N TRP A 95 -7.09 -21.85 19.40
CA TRP A 95 -6.39 -21.71 20.67
C TRP A 95 -6.67 -22.91 21.56
N SER A 96 -5.67 -23.31 22.34
CA SER A 96 -5.82 -24.21 23.48
C SER A 96 -5.42 -23.45 24.74
N ASP A 97 -6.23 -23.54 25.81
CA ASP A 97 -5.92 -22.88 27.08
C ASP A 97 -5.87 -23.83 28.29
N SER A 98 -5.13 -23.39 29.30
CA SER A 98 -4.95 -24.07 30.59
C SER A 98 -4.68 -23.05 31.70
N LEU A 99 -4.53 -23.53 32.94
CA LEU A 99 -4.08 -22.69 34.06
C LEU A 99 -2.61 -22.96 34.37
N LEU A 100 -1.85 -21.89 34.58
CA LEU A 100 -0.48 -21.99 35.09
C LEU A 100 -0.51 -22.51 36.54
N ILE A 101 0.39 -23.43 36.85
CA ILE A 101 0.53 -24.00 38.19
C ILE A 101 1.57 -23.18 38.96
N GLY A 102 1.13 -22.51 40.03
CA GLY A 102 2.01 -21.74 40.91
C GLY A 102 2.72 -22.59 41.97
N PRO A 103 3.72 -22.03 42.66
CA PRO A 103 4.33 -22.66 43.83
C PRO A 103 3.27 -22.97 44.90
N PRO A 104 3.36 -24.10 45.62
CA PRO A 104 2.39 -24.46 46.66
C PRO A 104 2.20 -23.41 47.76
N GLU A 105 3.25 -22.66 48.08
CA GLU A 105 3.26 -21.58 49.08
C GLU A 105 2.49 -20.33 48.61
N TYR A 106 2.31 -20.18 47.29
CA TYR A 106 1.68 -19.04 46.63
C TYR A 106 0.52 -19.50 45.75
N PRO A 107 -0.63 -19.89 46.33
CA PRO A 107 -1.75 -20.47 45.57
C PRO A 107 -2.49 -19.49 44.66
N ARG A 108 -2.25 -18.17 44.82
CA ARG A 108 -2.86 -17.08 44.05
C ARG A 108 -1.81 -16.43 43.14
N ALA A 109 -2.24 -15.93 41.98
CA ALA A 109 -1.33 -15.31 41.02
C ALA A 109 -2.01 -14.17 40.22
N SER A 110 -1.25 -13.14 39.86
CA SER A 110 -1.74 -11.92 39.21
C SER A 110 -0.71 -11.34 38.22
N ASP A 111 -1.12 -10.29 37.54
CA ASP A 111 -0.31 -9.36 36.74
C ASP A 111 0.66 -10.07 35.77
N PRO A 112 0.17 -10.97 34.90
CA PRO A 112 1.02 -11.80 34.08
C PRO A 112 1.64 -11.03 32.89
N VAL A 113 2.96 -11.08 32.79
CA VAL A 113 3.71 -10.41 31.70
C VAL A 113 4.68 -11.38 31.02
N MET A 114 4.87 -11.25 29.71
CA MET A 114 5.70 -12.16 28.91
C MET A 114 6.82 -11.48 28.15
N SER A 115 7.85 -12.28 27.88
CA SER A 115 8.87 -12.00 26.88
C SER A 115 9.40 -13.33 26.33
N TYR A 116 10.42 -13.29 25.49
CA TYR A 116 11.04 -14.48 24.94
C TYR A 116 12.56 -14.31 24.83
N THR A 117 13.29 -15.41 24.90
CA THR A 117 14.72 -15.42 24.62
C THR A 117 14.97 -15.30 23.13
N ALA A 118 16.16 -14.85 22.75
CA ALA A 118 16.53 -14.77 21.33
C ALA A 118 16.67 -16.15 20.66
N ASP A 119 16.54 -17.24 21.43
CA ASP A 119 16.59 -18.62 20.95
C ASP A 119 15.20 -19.27 20.86
N GLY A 120 14.11 -18.57 21.24
CA GLY A 120 12.75 -19.09 21.11
C GLY A 120 12.07 -19.56 22.40
N ASP A 121 12.75 -19.53 23.55
CA ASP A 121 12.11 -19.87 24.82
C ASP A 121 11.15 -18.76 25.24
N MET A 122 9.92 -19.13 25.57
CA MET A 122 8.91 -18.22 26.11
C MET A 122 9.11 -18.07 27.62
N LEU A 123 9.02 -16.84 28.11
CA LEU A 123 9.14 -16.52 29.54
C LEU A 123 7.87 -15.81 30.01
N ALA A 124 7.35 -16.23 31.16
CA ALA A 124 6.25 -15.57 31.85
C ALA A 124 6.69 -15.15 33.26
N CYS A 125 6.53 -13.87 33.62
CA CYS A 125 6.80 -13.37 34.95
C CYS A 125 5.48 -13.06 35.67
N ILE A 126 5.29 -13.68 36.83
CA ILE A 126 4.01 -13.75 37.52
C ILE A 126 4.15 -13.23 38.95
N LEU A 127 3.26 -12.30 39.33
CA LEU A 127 3.05 -11.93 40.71
C LEU A 127 2.37 -13.09 41.43
N SER A 128 3.06 -13.66 42.41
CA SER A 128 2.61 -14.81 43.21
C SER A 128 2.26 -14.35 44.61
N LEU A 129 1.12 -14.79 45.14
CA LEU A 129 0.52 -14.27 46.37
C LEU A 129 0.15 -15.41 47.32
N THR A 130 0.39 -15.20 48.61
CA THR A 130 -0.12 -16.09 49.67
C THR A 130 -1.65 -16.07 49.69
N THR A 131 -2.26 -17.04 50.38
CA THR A 131 -3.73 -17.15 50.47
C THR A 131 -4.39 -15.86 50.99
N ASP A 132 -3.77 -15.23 51.99
CA ASP A 132 -4.20 -13.97 52.60
C ASP A 132 -3.69 -12.72 51.87
N GLN A 133 -2.91 -12.90 50.79
CA GLN A 133 -2.29 -11.84 49.98
C GLN A 133 -1.38 -10.90 50.78
N SER A 134 -0.91 -11.31 51.95
CA SER A 134 -0.05 -10.49 52.82
C SER A 134 1.42 -10.50 52.37
N ILE A 135 1.83 -11.52 51.62
CA ILE A 135 3.17 -11.68 51.07
C ILE A 135 3.06 -11.92 49.56
N SER A 136 3.98 -11.28 48.84
CA SER A 136 4.13 -11.37 47.38
C SER A 136 5.53 -11.82 46.98
N ALA A 137 5.62 -12.55 45.88
CA ALA A 137 6.88 -12.92 45.22
C ALA A 137 6.71 -12.79 43.70
N LEU A 138 7.82 -12.66 42.97
CA LEU A 138 7.82 -12.69 41.51
C LEU A 138 8.48 -13.99 41.03
N HIS A 139 7.73 -14.80 40.31
CA HIS A 139 8.21 -16.06 39.75
C HIS A 139 8.28 -15.99 38.23
N VAL A 140 9.35 -16.53 37.66
CA VAL A 140 9.54 -16.64 36.22
C VAL A 140 9.41 -18.10 35.81
N TYR A 141 8.57 -18.33 34.82
CA TYR A 141 8.34 -19.62 34.18
C TYR A 141 8.96 -19.59 32.79
N ARG A 142 9.38 -20.76 32.32
CA ARG A 142 9.91 -20.95 30.97
C ARG A 142 9.17 -22.06 30.25
N SER A 143 8.88 -21.85 28.97
CA SER A 143 8.41 -22.86 28.03
C SER A 143 9.33 -22.91 26.81
N SER A 144 9.73 -24.11 26.40
CA SER A 144 10.55 -24.36 25.20
C SER A 144 9.77 -25.10 24.10
N ASP A 145 8.45 -25.25 24.27
CA ASP A 145 7.55 -26.03 23.40
C ASP A 145 6.33 -25.22 22.96
N GLY A 146 6.53 -23.90 22.80
CA GLY A 146 5.51 -22.99 22.29
C GLY A 146 4.33 -22.73 23.24
N GLY A 147 4.56 -22.81 24.56
CA GLY A 147 3.54 -22.57 25.58
C GLY A 147 2.67 -23.77 25.90
N THR A 148 3.05 -24.98 25.46
CA THR A 148 2.31 -26.22 25.74
C THR A 148 2.57 -26.70 27.17
N SER A 149 3.83 -26.64 27.61
CA SER A 149 4.24 -26.96 28.98
C SER A 149 5.18 -25.91 29.53
N TRP A 150 5.24 -25.85 30.87
CA TRP A 150 6.00 -24.85 31.61
C TRP A 150 6.89 -25.54 32.65
N SER A 151 8.09 -25.00 32.82
CA SER A 151 9.02 -25.40 33.87
C SER A 151 8.49 -25.07 35.26
N GLU A 152 9.11 -25.69 36.27
CA GLU A 152 8.95 -25.26 37.65
C GLU A 152 9.33 -23.78 37.81
N PRO A 153 8.55 -22.99 38.57
CA PRO A 153 8.81 -21.57 38.74
C PRO A 153 10.15 -21.29 39.39
N VAL A 154 10.89 -20.33 38.85
CA VAL A 154 12.11 -19.79 39.46
C VAL A 154 11.77 -18.47 40.12
N ALA A 155 12.04 -18.34 41.43
CA ALA A 155 11.88 -17.07 42.13
C ALA A 155 12.88 -16.04 41.58
N ALA A 156 12.36 -14.98 40.95
CA ALA A 156 13.14 -13.80 40.60
C ALA A 156 13.33 -12.91 41.84
N VAL A 157 12.30 -12.81 42.68
CA VAL A 157 12.38 -12.27 44.04
C VAL A 157 11.34 -12.96 44.92
N ASP A 158 11.78 -13.40 46.10
CA ASP A 158 10.92 -13.89 47.18
C ASP A 158 11.61 -13.55 48.51
N GLU A 159 11.18 -12.46 49.14
CA GLU A 159 11.73 -12.03 50.44
C GLU A 159 10.93 -12.60 51.63
N GLY A 160 9.79 -13.26 51.39
CA GLY A 160 8.88 -13.70 52.46
C GLY A 160 8.44 -12.58 53.42
N SER A 161 8.45 -11.33 52.95
CA SER A 161 8.36 -10.14 53.79
C SER A 161 6.94 -9.61 53.90
N LEU A 162 6.51 -9.28 55.12
CA LEU A 162 5.27 -8.54 55.39
C LEU A 162 5.44 -7.01 55.28
N PHE A 163 6.67 -6.55 55.04
CA PHE A 163 7.03 -5.12 55.04
C PHE A 163 7.41 -4.60 53.64
N ALA A 164 7.48 -5.48 52.65
CA ALA A 164 7.72 -5.18 51.25
C ALA A 164 6.78 -6.03 50.39
N PHE A 165 5.93 -5.37 49.62
CA PHE A 165 5.03 -5.98 48.65
C PHE A 165 5.54 -5.67 47.24
N GLU A 166 5.74 -6.70 46.44
CA GLU A 166 6.31 -6.64 45.10
C GLU A 166 5.15 -6.72 44.11
N ASP A 167 4.98 -5.69 43.28
CA ASP A 167 3.88 -5.64 42.31
C ASP A 167 4.24 -4.73 41.13
N LYS A 168 3.46 -4.82 40.05
CA LYS A 168 3.66 -4.12 38.78
C LYS A 168 5.03 -4.43 38.19
N GLN A 169 5.32 -5.72 38.05
CA GLN A 169 6.52 -6.20 37.39
C GLN A 169 6.41 -6.13 35.87
N TRP A 170 7.56 -6.02 35.21
CA TRP A 170 7.70 -6.25 33.78
C TRP A 170 8.79 -7.30 33.51
N ILE A 171 8.92 -7.75 32.27
CA ILE A 171 9.99 -8.65 31.85
C ILE A 171 10.46 -8.29 30.44
N ASN A 172 11.77 -8.24 30.24
CA ASN A 172 12.36 -8.19 28.90
C ASN A 172 13.70 -8.93 28.89
N VAL A 173 14.15 -9.34 27.70
CA VAL A 173 15.37 -10.11 27.50
C VAL A 173 16.29 -9.35 26.57
N ASP A 174 17.59 -9.34 26.86
CA ASP A 174 18.58 -8.89 25.90
C ASP A 174 18.60 -9.83 24.69
N ARG A 175 17.99 -9.38 23.59
CA ARG A 175 17.91 -10.13 22.33
C ARG A 175 18.99 -9.71 21.32
N THR A 176 19.90 -8.84 21.73
CA THR A 176 20.97 -8.31 20.88
C THR A 176 22.19 -9.23 20.87
N ASN A 177 23.22 -8.86 20.13
CA ASN A 177 24.51 -9.54 20.14
C ASN A 177 25.47 -8.99 21.21
N SER A 178 24.95 -8.33 22.25
CA SER A 178 25.77 -7.80 23.35
C SER A 178 26.38 -8.92 24.22
N LEU A 179 27.25 -8.52 25.16
CA LEU A 179 27.80 -9.41 26.19
C LEU A 179 26.75 -10.01 27.14
N TYR A 180 25.54 -9.44 27.17
CA TYR A 180 24.44 -9.85 28.03
C TYR A 180 23.33 -10.59 27.29
N ARG A 181 23.54 -11.03 26.04
CA ARG A 181 22.55 -11.78 25.26
C ARG A 181 21.88 -12.89 26.09
N ASN A 182 20.55 -12.97 25.99
CA ASN A 182 19.64 -13.83 26.78
C ASN A 182 19.58 -13.55 28.28
N ARG A 183 20.17 -12.46 28.77
CA ARG A 183 19.93 -12.00 30.14
C ARG A 183 18.49 -11.52 30.26
N VAL A 184 17.78 -12.06 31.24
CA VAL A 184 16.41 -11.68 31.60
C VAL A 184 16.48 -10.54 32.61
N TYR A 185 15.71 -9.49 32.38
CA TYR A 185 15.54 -8.35 33.29
C TYR A 185 14.11 -8.30 33.79
N VAL A 186 13.94 -8.18 35.11
CA VAL A 186 12.65 -8.09 35.76
C VAL A 186 12.66 -6.88 36.68
N PRO A 187 12.19 -5.70 36.21
CA PRO A 187 11.91 -4.58 37.08
C PRO A 187 10.52 -4.71 37.71
N TRP A 188 10.32 -4.09 38.87
CA TRP A 188 9.02 -4.02 39.52
C TRP A 188 8.93 -2.83 40.49
N THR A 189 7.72 -2.59 40.99
CA THR A 189 7.49 -1.62 42.06
C THR A 189 7.48 -2.33 43.41
N ARG A 190 8.37 -1.91 44.32
CA ARG A 190 8.36 -2.38 45.71
C ARG A 190 7.59 -1.41 46.59
N PHE A 191 6.50 -1.86 47.19
CA PHE A 191 5.67 -1.13 48.13
C PHE A 191 6.08 -1.46 49.57
N GLY A 192 6.59 -0.49 50.30
CA GLY A 192 6.92 -0.65 51.72
C GLY A 192 6.89 0.70 52.44
N ALA A 193 7.84 0.93 53.34
CA ALA A 193 8.01 2.26 53.96
C ALA A 193 8.24 3.38 52.91
N THR A 194 8.82 3.01 51.77
CA THR A 194 8.93 3.83 50.56
C THR A 194 8.49 2.99 49.37
N THR A 195 7.91 3.64 48.36
CA THR A 195 7.58 2.99 47.07
C THR A 195 8.67 3.29 46.06
N ASN A 196 9.43 2.28 45.63
CA ASN A 196 10.62 2.42 44.78
C ASN A 196 10.57 1.48 43.57
N ILE A 197 11.30 1.81 42.50
CA ILE A 197 11.54 0.89 41.38
C ILE A 197 12.77 0.04 41.68
N MET A 198 12.60 -1.27 41.59
CA MET A 198 13.63 -2.27 41.80
C MET A 198 13.83 -3.08 40.52
N ILE A 199 14.99 -3.74 40.40
CA ILE A 199 15.27 -4.68 39.32
C ILE A 199 16.12 -5.85 39.78
N VAL A 200 15.88 -7.02 39.16
CA VAL A 200 16.80 -8.17 39.15
C VAL A 200 17.11 -8.56 37.72
N TYR A 201 18.26 -9.20 37.54
CA TYR A 201 18.65 -9.78 36.27
C TYR A 201 19.14 -11.22 36.43
N SER A 202 18.95 -12.05 35.42
CA SER A 202 19.36 -13.46 35.47
C SER A 202 20.89 -13.60 35.46
N LEU A 203 21.43 -14.36 36.41
CA LEU A 203 22.82 -14.85 36.41
C LEU A 203 22.93 -16.20 35.68
N SER A 204 21.85 -16.97 35.69
CA SER A 204 21.64 -18.20 34.92
C SER A 204 20.13 -18.42 34.73
N PRO A 205 19.68 -19.40 33.93
CA PRO A 205 18.26 -19.70 33.79
C PRO A 205 17.51 -19.99 35.10
N SER A 206 18.21 -20.39 36.16
CA SER A 206 17.64 -20.77 37.46
C SER A 206 18.09 -19.87 38.62
N LEU A 207 18.74 -18.73 38.34
CA LEU A 207 19.27 -17.85 39.38
C LEU A 207 19.25 -16.39 38.94
N TYR A 208 18.70 -15.53 39.79
CA TYR A 208 18.67 -14.07 39.62
C TYR A 208 19.66 -13.38 40.57
N SER A 209 20.00 -12.14 40.24
CA SER A 209 20.76 -11.25 41.12
C SER A 209 19.97 -10.91 42.38
N ILE A 210 20.64 -10.33 43.38
CA ILE A 210 19.91 -9.61 44.44
C ILE A 210 19.19 -8.38 43.85
N PRO A 211 18.07 -7.93 44.47
CA PRO A 211 17.39 -6.70 44.08
C PRO A 211 18.31 -5.48 44.10
N VAL A 212 18.27 -4.68 43.03
CA VAL A 212 18.94 -3.37 42.92
C VAL A 212 17.88 -2.29 42.77
N GLN A 213 17.97 -1.21 43.52
CA GLN A 213 17.09 -0.07 43.35
C GLN A 213 17.52 0.73 42.11
N VAL A 214 16.55 1.06 41.26
CA VAL A 214 16.76 1.85 40.05
C VAL A 214 16.39 3.32 40.29
N SER A 215 15.27 3.58 40.94
CA SER A 215 14.78 4.94 41.14
C SER A 215 15.58 5.72 42.18
N ASP A 216 15.94 6.97 41.88
CA ASP A 216 16.62 7.87 42.84
C ASP A 216 15.68 8.36 43.96
N ILE A 217 14.38 8.43 43.68
CA ILE A 217 13.34 8.90 44.60
C ILE A 217 12.22 7.87 44.80
N SER A 218 11.45 8.05 45.88
CA SER A 218 10.26 7.24 46.15
C SER A 218 8.99 7.85 45.54
N SER A 219 7.85 7.17 45.75
CA SER A 219 6.54 7.54 45.18
C SER A 219 6.54 7.41 43.65
N VAL A 220 6.91 6.21 43.20
CA VAL A 220 7.09 5.79 41.81
C VAL A 220 6.37 4.45 41.57
N GLN A 221 5.95 4.15 40.34
CA GLN A 221 5.34 2.86 39.96
C GLN A 221 5.40 2.66 38.45
N TRP A 222 4.98 1.47 38.00
CA TRP A 222 4.78 1.11 36.59
C TRP A 222 6.08 1.11 35.78
N PRO A 223 7.09 0.34 36.20
CA PRO A 223 8.32 0.21 35.43
C PRO A 223 8.09 -0.63 34.17
N THR A 224 8.67 -0.18 33.06
CA THR A 224 8.91 -1.00 31.86
C THR A 224 10.40 -1.04 31.56
N VAL A 225 10.85 -2.09 30.87
CA VAL A 225 12.26 -2.30 30.55
C VAL A 225 12.45 -2.63 29.08
N THR A 226 13.51 -2.07 28.48
CA THR A 226 13.98 -2.42 27.14
C THR A 226 15.51 -2.43 27.10
N VAL A 227 16.09 -3.01 26.05
CA VAL A 227 17.54 -3.15 25.88
C VAL A 227 17.94 -2.58 24.52
N GLY A 228 18.87 -1.62 24.52
CA GLY A 228 19.43 -1.05 23.31
C GLY A 228 20.40 -1.98 22.58
N PRO A 229 20.76 -1.68 21.32
CA PRO A 229 21.58 -2.56 20.47
C PRO A 229 23.00 -2.85 21.01
N ASP A 230 23.50 -2.03 21.93
CA ASP A 230 24.80 -2.18 22.59
C ASP A 230 24.73 -2.93 23.94
N GLY A 231 23.55 -3.41 24.33
CA GLY A 231 23.30 -4.06 25.62
C GLY A 231 23.03 -3.08 26.77
N THR A 232 22.88 -1.77 26.49
CA THR A 232 22.43 -0.80 27.49
C THR A 232 20.99 -1.12 27.89
N VAL A 233 20.73 -1.21 29.20
CA VAL A 233 19.40 -1.51 29.75
C VAL A 233 18.74 -0.19 30.13
N PHE A 234 17.49 -0.01 29.74
CA PHE A 234 16.69 1.17 30.07
C PHE A 234 15.47 0.75 30.86
N VAL A 235 15.18 1.45 31.97
CA VAL A 235 13.97 1.26 32.76
C VAL A 235 13.25 2.61 32.85
N ALA A 236 11.97 2.65 32.49
CA ALA A 236 11.15 3.86 32.55
C ALA A 236 9.92 3.63 33.43
N TRP A 237 9.47 4.65 34.13
CA TRP A 237 8.35 4.54 35.09
C TRP A 237 7.64 5.88 35.31
N ILE A 238 6.51 5.84 36.00
CA ILE A 238 5.80 7.03 36.46
C ILE A 238 6.36 7.47 37.81
N SER A 239 6.69 8.76 37.94
CA SER A 239 6.96 9.41 39.20
C SER A 239 5.77 10.25 39.65
N PHE A 240 5.05 9.80 40.68
CA PHE A 240 3.95 10.55 41.29
C PHE A 240 4.45 11.76 42.06
N ALA A 241 5.66 11.68 42.64
CA ALA A 241 6.27 12.79 43.35
C ALA A 241 6.57 13.99 42.46
N SER A 242 6.84 13.76 41.17
CA SER A 242 7.28 14.81 40.23
C SER A 242 6.36 15.01 39.03
N SER A 243 5.25 14.26 38.94
CA SER A 243 4.28 14.29 37.85
C SER A 243 4.94 14.11 36.48
N ARG A 244 5.77 13.06 36.35
CA ARG A 244 6.59 12.80 35.16
C ARG A 244 6.65 11.32 34.83
N ILE A 245 6.86 11.04 33.54
CA ILE A 245 7.54 9.80 33.14
C ILE A 245 9.04 10.06 33.20
N VAL A 246 9.74 9.18 33.90
CA VAL A 246 11.20 9.23 34.05
C VAL A 246 11.82 7.92 33.56
N ILE A 247 13.11 7.96 33.29
CA ILE A 247 13.92 6.84 32.79
C ILE A 247 15.28 6.86 33.47
N ASP A 248 15.85 5.69 33.73
CA ASP A 248 17.27 5.54 34.02
C ASP A 248 17.86 4.39 33.18
N ARG A 249 19.19 4.30 33.15
CA ARG A 249 19.93 3.41 32.26
C ARG A 249 21.14 2.77 32.94
N SER A 250 21.42 1.54 32.53
CA SER A 250 22.55 0.76 32.98
C SER A 250 23.43 0.33 31.81
N PHE A 251 24.72 0.65 31.89
CA PHE A 251 25.73 0.28 30.89
C PHE A 251 26.46 -1.03 31.22
N ASN A 252 26.12 -1.67 32.34
CA ASN A 252 26.80 -2.86 32.84
C ASN A 252 25.84 -4.02 33.13
N GLY A 253 24.81 -4.17 32.28
CA GLY A 253 23.88 -5.28 32.33
C GLY A 253 22.99 -5.30 33.56
N GLY A 254 22.59 -4.11 34.06
CA GLY A 254 21.66 -3.92 35.17
C GLY A 254 22.29 -3.85 36.57
N ALA A 255 23.62 -3.93 36.68
CA ALA A 255 24.30 -3.98 37.98
C ALA A 255 24.34 -2.62 38.71
N ASN A 256 24.58 -1.53 37.97
CA ASN A 256 24.54 -0.16 38.50
C ASN A 256 23.68 0.73 37.60
N TRP A 257 23.11 1.75 38.21
CA TRP A 257 22.17 2.69 37.59
C TRP A 257 22.68 4.13 37.74
N GLY A 258 22.16 5.01 36.89
CA GLY A 258 22.64 6.37 36.70
C GLY A 258 21.92 7.36 37.61
N THR A 259 21.24 8.30 36.99
CA THR A 259 20.41 9.31 37.67
C THR A 259 19.14 9.45 36.85
N ASP A 260 18.00 9.56 37.52
CA ASP A 260 16.69 9.66 36.89
C ASP A 260 16.64 10.83 35.88
N LEU A 261 16.34 10.52 34.62
CA LEU A 261 16.15 11.48 33.53
C LEU A 261 14.66 11.65 33.23
N THR A 262 14.26 12.85 32.84
CA THR A 262 12.85 13.11 32.48
C THR A 262 12.60 12.74 31.02
N VAL A 263 11.60 11.88 30.80
CA VAL A 263 11.04 11.60 29.47
C VAL A 263 10.04 12.69 29.11
N THR A 264 9.05 12.94 29.98
CA THR A 264 8.04 13.99 29.80
C THR A 264 7.41 14.39 31.12
N PRO A 265 7.06 15.68 31.32
CA PRO A 265 6.05 16.06 32.32
C PRO A 265 4.67 15.52 31.91
N LEU A 266 3.82 15.30 32.90
CA LEU A 266 2.46 14.78 32.76
C LEU A 266 1.44 15.77 33.32
N SER A 267 0.33 15.94 32.62
CA SER A 267 -0.86 16.63 33.12
C SER A 267 -1.86 15.66 33.76
N PHE A 268 -1.85 14.39 33.33
CA PHE A 268 -2.54 13.26 33.93
C PHE A 268 -1.55 12.18 34.37
N ILE A 269 -1.69 11.72 35.62
CA ILE A 269 -0.87 10.63 36.17
C ILE A 269 -1.71 9.36 36.30
N SER A 270 -2.90 9.51 36.89
CA SER A 270 -3.84 8.42 37.13
C SER A 270 -5.25 8.96 37.34
N GLY A 271 -6.26 8.19 36.97
CA GLY A 271 -7.65 8.52 37.22
C GLY A 271 -8.60 7.38 36.83
N THR A 272 -9.89 7.60 37.06
CA THR A 272 -10.94 6.65 36.69
C THR A 272 -11.80 7.24 35.60
N LEU A 273 -11.79 6.61 34.42
CA LEU A 273 -12.60 7.00 33.29
C LEU A 273 -14.06 6.60 33.51
N ASN A 274 -14.97 7.20 32.71
CA ASN A 274 -16.39 6.85 32.73
C ASN A 274 -16.57 5.32 32.60
N GLY A 275 -17.52 4.75 33.34
CA GLY A 275 -17.66 3.30 33.47
C GLY A 275 -16.81 2.65 34.56
N GLY A 276 -15.90 3.36 35.23
CA GLY A 276 -15.12 2.84 36.35
C GLY A 276 -13.82 2.14 35.92
N ILE A 277 -13.25 2.55 34.79
CA ILE A 277 -12.00 1.99 34.27
C ILE A 277 -10.82 2.79 34.85
N MET A 278 -9.97 2.11 35.63
CA MET A 278 -8.75 2.70 36.19
C MET A 278 -7.71 2.88 35.08
N THR A 279 -7.11 4.05 35.00
CA THR A 279 -6.14 4.41 33.94
C THR A 279 -4.95 5.16 34.54
N PHE A 280 -3.76 4.87 34.04
CA PHE A 280 -2.50 5.50 34.43
C PHE A 280 -1.73 5.92 33.17
N ALA A 281 -0.92 6.96 33.27
CA ALA A 281 -0.02 7.43 32.20
C ALA A 281 1.28 6.62 32.11
N TYR A 282 1.21 5.29 32.25
CA TYR A 282 2.40 4.44 32.30
C TYR A 282 3.16 4.44 30.97
N PRO A 283 4.49 4.27 30.98
CA PRO A 283 5.28 4.25 29.76
C PRO A 283 5.26 2.88 29.08
N ALA A 284 4.68 2.78 27.89
CA ALA A 284 4.97 1.66 26.97
C ALA A 284 6.25 1.99 26.19
N MET A 285 7.37 1.36 26.58
CA MET A 285 8.71 1.69 26.09
C MET A 285 9.34 0.58 25.27
N GLU A 286 9.95 0.92 24.14
CA GLU A 286 10.79 0.03 23.34
C GLU A 286 12.04 0.73 22.79
N ALA A 287 13.09 -0.05 22.57
CA ALA A 287 14.30 0.36 21.86
C ALA A 287 14.35 -0.35 20.50
N ASP A 288 14.66 0.40 19.44
CA ASP A 288 14.87 -0.21 18.13
C ASP A 288 16.20 -0.97 18.10
N ILE A 289 16.11 -2.29 17.90
CA ILE A 289 17.25 -3.20 17.74
C ILE A 289 17.25 -3.90 16.37
N SER A 290 16.51 -3.36 15.40
CA SER A 290 16.36 -3.94 14.06
C SER A 290 17.63 -3.91 13.21
N GLY A 291 18.63 -3.11 13.59
CA GLY A 291 19.79 -2.80 12.75
C GLY A 291 19.49 -1.82 11.60
N GLY A 292 18.27 -1.32 11.49
CA GLY A 292 17.87 -0.32 10.49
C GLY A 292 18.32 1.11 10.82
N VAL A 293 17.80 2.08 10.06
CA VAL A 293 18.20 3.50 10.20
C VAL A 293 17.85 4.14 11.54
N PHE A 294 16.90 3.55 12.29
CA PHE A 294 16.50 4.00 13.62
C PHE A 294 17.09 3.14 14.74
N ASN A 295 17.99 2.20 14.43
CA ASN A 295 18.61 1.32 15.42
C ASN A 295 19.25 2.13 16.56
N GLY A 296 18.84 1.83 17.80
CA GLY A 296 19.22 2.54 19.02
C GLY A 296 18.28 3.68 19.44
N MET A 297 17.28 4.01 18.63
CA MET A 297 16.23 4.97 19.02
C MET A 297 15.36 4.38 20.12
N LEU A 298 15.05 5.20 21.14
CA LEU A 298 14.09 4.88 22.18
C LEU A 298 12.74 5.51 21.87
N TYR A 299 11.67 4.78 22.20
CA TYR A 299 10.29 5.20 22.02
C TYR A 299 9.54 5.01 23.33
N VAL A 300 8.77 6.02 23.73
CA VAL A 300 7.83 5.92 24.86
C VAL A 300 6.46 6.39 24.39
N VAL A 301 5.49 5.48 24.41
CA VAL A 301 4.07 5.76 24.18
C VAL A 301 3.36 5.85 25.53
N TYR A 302 2.50 6.84 25.69
CA TYR A 302 1.77 7.12 26.92
C TYR A 302 0.49 7.91 26.65
N THR A 303 -0.40 7.95 27.63
CA THR A 303 -1.62 8.79 27.64
C THR A 303 -1.37 10.06 28.43
N ASP A 304 -1.90 11.20 27.98
CA ASP A 304 -1.94 12.45 28.77
C ASP A 304 -3.19 13.27 28.39
N LEU A 305 -3.51 14.31 29.17
CA LEU A 305 -4.63 15.20 28.84
C LEU A 305 -4.35 15.97 27.55
N ALA A 306 -5.33 15.92 26.66
CA ALA A 306 -5.46 16.85 25.55
C ALA A 306 -6.00 18.21 26.05
N THR A 307 -6.15 19.16 25.12
CA THR A 307 -6.62 20.52 25.45
C THR A 307 -8.08 20.58 25.93
N ASP A 308 -8.81 19.48 25.84
CA ASP A 308 -10.23 19.33 26.14
C ASP A 308 -10.49 18.49 27.40
N ASP A 309 -9.45 18.23 28.19
CA ASP A 309 -9.42 17.45 29.43
C ASP A 309 -9.72 15.94 29.27
N ASN A 310 -9.68 15.41 28.05
CA ASN A 310 -9.75 13.96 27.76
C ASN A 310 -8.38 13.37 27.40
N LEU A 311 -8.24 12.05 27.51
CA LEU A 311 -6.95 11.39 27.28
C LEU A 311 -6.68 11.18 25.79
N ASP A 312 -5.52 11.65 25.34
CA ASP A 312 -4.96 11.37 24.01
C ASP A 312 -3.67 10.54 24.13
N LEU A 313 -3.28 9.87 23.03
CA LEU A 313 -2.05 9.08 22.96
C LEU A 313 -0.91 9.85 22.34
N ASN A 314 0.24 9.78 22.99
CA ASN A 314 1.43 10.50 22.57
C ASN A 314 2.64 9.58 22.50
N VAL A 315 3.52 9.81 21.53
CA VAL A 315 4.86 9.20 21.47
C VAL A 315 5.96 10.25 21.66
N ARG A 316 6.98 9.88 22.44
CA ARG A 316 8.24 10.61 22.60
C ARG A 316 9.38 9.74 22.08
N ARG A 317 10.39 10.37 21.48
CA ARG A 317 11.53 9.68 20.84
C ARG A 317 12.85 10.23 21.35
N SER A 318 13.84 9.37 21.51
CA SER A 318 15.20 9.77 21.90
C SER A 318 16.25 9.02 21.08
N SER A 319 17.14 9.77 20.42
CA SER A 319 18.27 9.24 19.65
C SER A 319 19.59 9.29 20.43
N ASP A 320 19.56 9.65 21.71
CA ASP A 320 20.74 9.86 22.56
C ASP A 320 20.59 9.16 23.93
N GLN A 321 20.01 7.96 23.87
CA GLN A 321 19.88 7.04 25.00
C GLN A 321 19.10 7.64 26.19
N GLY A 322 18.05 8.39 25.88
CA GLY A 322 17.13 8.97 26.86
C GLY A 322 17.57 10.31 27.46
N SER A 323 18.67 10.91 26.96
CA SER A 323 19.18 12.19 27.47
C SER A 323 18.33 13.38 27.02
N ASN A 324 17.84 13.35 25.78
CA ASN A 324 16.91 14.33 25.23
C ASN A 324 15.76 13.63 24.50
N TRP A 325 14.59 14.27 24.49
CA TRP A 325 13.37 13.74 23.90
C TRP A 325 12.72 14.76 22.95
N THR A 326 12.15 14.27 21.84
CA THR A 326 11.39 15.11 20.91
C THR A 326 10.15 15.73 21.57
N ALA A 327 9.54 16.74 20.95
CA ALA A 327 8.16 17.12 21.27
C ALA A 327 7.22 15.90 21.16
N PRO A 328 6.13 15.83 21.95
CA PRO A 328 5.16 14.74 21.84
C PRO A 328 4.49 14.76 20.46
N VAL A 329 4.27 13.57 19.89
CA VAL A 329 3.52 13.37 18.65
C VAL A 329 2.26 12.58 18.99
N ARG A 330 1.08 13.13 18.67
CA ARG A 330 -0.21 12.45 18.86
C ARG A 330 -0.35 11.27 17.90
N ILE A 331 -0.79 10.10 18.39
CA ILE A 331 -0.93 8.87 17.60
C ILE A 331 -2.35 8.68 17.06
N ASN A 332 -3.36 9.01 17.87
CA ASN A 332 -4.75 8.89 17.46
C ASN A 332 -5.15 9.97 16.42
N ASP A 333 -5.95 9.58 15.43
CA ASP A 333 -6.38 10.41 14.28
C ASP A 333 -7.85 10.88 14.36
N ASP A 334 -8.53 10.66 15.48
CA ASP A 334 -9.86 11.22 15.72
C ASP A 334 -9.78 12.75 15.87
N ALA A 335 -10.92 13.42 15.75
CA ALA A 335 -10.97 14.88 15.75
C ALA A 335 -10.41 15.46 17.06
N VAL A 336 -9.44 16.36 16.96
CA VAL A 336 -8.86 17.05 18.13
C VAL A 336 -9.94 17.83 18.88
N GLY A 337 -10.00 17.69 20.21
CA GLY A 337 -10.93 18.44 21.04
C GLY A 337 -12.36 17.90 21.03
N ASN A 338 -12.55 16.61 20.72
CA ASN A 338 -13.85 15.97 20.61
C ASN A 338 -14.36 15.34 21.92
N HIS A 339 -13.61 15.46 23.02
CA HIS A 339 -13.93 14.92 24.34
C HIS A 339 -14.06 13.39 24.41
N ILE A 340 -13.22 12.66 23.65
CA ILE A 340 -13.17 11.20 23.63
C ILE A 340 -11.86 10.72 24.26
N ASP A 341 -11.93 9.69 25.12
CA ASP A 341 -10.72 9.11 25.73
C ASP A 341 -10.09 7.99 24.87
N GLN A 342 -8.76 8.03 24.78
CA GLN A 342 -7.90 6.93 24.35
C GLN A 342 -6.95 6.53 25.48
N PHE A 343 -6.87 5.23 25.78
CA PHE A 343 -6.23 4.75 27.00
C PHE A 343 -5.61 3.36 26.86
N HIS A 344 -4.81 3.00 27.87
CA HIS A 344 -4.05 1.75 27.97
C HIS A 344 -3.24 1.39 26.71
N PRO A 345 -2.32 2.26 26.25
CA PRO A 345 -1.55 1.97 25.05
C PRO A 345 -0.51 0.88 25.29
N TRP A 346 -0.14 0.19 24.21
CA TRP A 346 1.06 -0.62 24.14
C TRP A 346 1.83 -0.34 22.85
N LEU A 347 3.13 -0.64 22.84
CA LEU A 347 4.04 -0.46 21.70
C LEU A 347 4.85 -1.73 21.48
N SER A 348 5.08 -2.09 20.22
CA SER A 348 6.02 -3.13 19.81
C SER A 348 6.74 -2.72 18.53
N ILE A 349 7.99 -3.16 18.37
CA ILE A 349 8.82 -2.92 17.18
C ILE A 349 9.16 -4.28 16.56
N ASP A 350 8.95 -4.43 15.26
CA ASP A 350 9.34 -5.64 14.54
C ASP A 350 10.79 -5.61 14.06
N GLU A 351 11.28 -6.74 13.56
CA GLU A 351 12.66 -6.87 13.07
C GLU A 351 12.97 -5.99 11.84
N SER A 352 11.95 -5.40 11.22
CA SER A 352 12.10 -4.44 10.12
C SER A 352 12.18 -2.98 10.60
N GLY A 353 12.04 -2.74 11.91
CA GLY A 353 12.00 -1.39 12.49
C GLY A 353 10.61 -0.73 12.40
N ILE A 354 9.55 -1.49 12.12
CA ILE A 354 8.18 -0.96 12.08
C ILE A 354 7.65 -0.86 13.49
N LEU A 355 7.21 0.34 13.88
CA LEU A 355 6.53 0.55 15.15
C LEU A 355 5.05 0.21 14.97
N THR A 356 4.50 -0.51 15.93
CA THR A 356 3.07 -0.77 16.06
C THR A 356 2.62 -0.36 17.44
N ALA A 357 1.58 0.48 17.50
CA ALA A 357 0.91 0.81 18.75
C ALA A 357 -0.53 0.29 18.72
N CYS A 358 -1.02 -0.21 19.86
CA CYS A 358 -2.44 -0.50 20.06
C CYS A 358 -2.95 0.17 21.35
N TRP A 359 -4.25 0.38 21.45
CA TRP A 359 -4.88 1.03 22.60
C TRP A 359 -6.40 0.79 22.61
N PHE A 360 -7.03 1.11 23.73
CA PHE A 360 -8.49 1.22 23.81
C PHE A 360 -8.97 2.63 23.47
N ASP A 361 -10.00 2.71 22.63
CA ASP A 361 -10.51 3.95 22.06
C ASP A 361 -12.04 4.01 22.22
N ARG A 362 -12.55 5.18 22.59
CA ARG A 362 -14.00 5.38 22.80
C ARG A 362 -14.70 6.13 21.67
N ARG A 363 -14.02 6.40 20.56
CA ARG A 363 -14.51 7.28 19.46
C ARG A 363 -15.83 6.87 18.83
N LEU A 364 -16.23 5.59 18.96
CA LEU A 364 -17.48 5.08 18.41
C LEU A 364 -18.68 5.28 19.33
N ASP A 365 -18.45 5.69 20.59
CA ASP A 365 -19.50 5.99 21.54
C ASP A 365 -19.48 7.48 21.94
N PRO A 366 -20.44 8.28 21.45
CA PRO A 366 -20.57 9.69 21.83
C PRO A 366 -20.75 9.93 23.34
N SER A 367 -21.10 8.90 24.11
CA SER A 367 -21.21 8.97 25.59
C SER A 367 -19.86 8.76 26.28
N ASN A 368 -18.80 8.50 25.51
CA ASN A 368 -17.46 8.21 25.97
C ASN A 368 -17.48 7.10 27.07
N TYR A 369 -18.19 5.99 26.81
CA TYR A 369 -18.43 4.90 27.78
C TYR A 369 -17.95 3.53 27.28
N ASN A 370 -18.41 3.11 26.10
CA ASN A 370 -17.96 1.88 25.44
C ASN A 370 -16.58 2.08 24.80
N TRP A 371 -15.82 1.00 24.67
CA TRP A 371 -14.48 1.03 24.09
C TRP A 371 -14.28 -0.03 23.00
N ASP A 372 -13.27 0.20 22.19
CA ASP A 372 -12.83 -0.65 21.11
C ASP A 372 -11.30 -0.72 21.06
N LEU A 373 -10.74 -1.83 20.61
CA LEU A 373 -9.31 -1.95 20.38
C LEU A 373 -8.96 -1.33 19.03
N TYR A 374 -8.01 -0.39 19.03
CA TYR A 374 -7.46 0.21 17.82
C TYR A 374 -5.95 -0.04 17.73
N LEU A 375 -5.41 0.05 16.52
CA LEU A 375 -3.97 0.08 16.26
C LEU A 375 -3.57 1.05 15.15
N ALA A 376 -2.28 1.38 15.10
CA ALA A 376 -1.63 2.10 14.01
C ALA A 376 -0.15 1.70 13.89
N HIS A 377 0.42 1.93 12.71
CA HIS A 377 1.85 1.70 12.44
C HIS A 377 2.59 3.00 12.17
N SER A 378 3.89 3.00 12.44
CA SER A 378 4.81 4.00 11.94
C SER A 378 5.97 3.34 11.20
N PHE A 379 6.25 3.88 10.01
CA PHE A 379 7.33 3.44 9.11
C PHE A 379 8.50 4.43 9.06
N ASP A 380 8.39 5.55 9.77
CA ASP A 380 9.35 6.66 9.77
C ASP A 380 9.90 6.96 11.18
N GLY A 381 9.92 5.93 12.03
CA GLY A 381 10.48 6.04 13.37
C GLY A 381 9.62 6.93 14.27
N GLY A 382 8.31 6.73 14.25
CA GLY A 382 7.33 7.40 15.12
C GLY A 382 7.11 8.88 14.80
N ALA A 383 7.49 9.37 13.62
CA ALA A 383 7.25 10.77 13.23
C ALA A 383 5.82 10.97 12.73
N THR A 384 5.31 10.00 11.97
CA THR A 384 3.93 9.92 11.51
C THR A 384 3.37 8.51 11.72
N TRP A 385 2.05 8.41 11.76
CA TRP A 385 1.32 7.15 11.99
C TRP A 385 0.28 6.96 10.89
N THR A 386 0.02 5.70 10.54
CA THR A 386 -1.06 5.34 9.61
C THR A 386 -2.43 5.71 10.17
N VAL A 387 -3.43 5.83 9.29
CA VAL A 387 -4.85 5.88 9.70
C VAL A 387 -5.14 4.78 10.71
N ASN A 388 -5.79 5.14 11.81
CA ASN A 388 -6.01 4.23 12.93
C ASN A 388 -7.07 3.20 12.53
N ARG A 389 -6.82 1.93 12.83
CA ARG A 389 -7.69 0.81 12.46
C ARG A 389 -8.31 0.21 13.71
N ARG A 390 -9.64 0.07 13.71
CA ARG A 390 -10.37 -0.70 14.70
C ARG A 390 -10.11 -2.19 14.45
N ILE A 391 -9.77 -2.92 15.50
CA ILE A 391 -9.48 -4.36 15.48
C ILE A 391 -10.59 -5.16 16.16
N SER A 392 -11.21 -4.61 17.20
CA SER A 392 -12.41 -5.24 17.76
C SER A 392 -13.58 -5.10 16.79
N GLU A 393 -14.17 -6.22 16.39
CA GLU A 393 -15.37 -6.24 15.55
C GLU A 393 -16.62 -5.73 16.29
N VAL A 394 -16.60 -5.76 17.62
CA VAL A 394 -17.71 -5.39 18.51
C VAL A 394 -17.18 -4.51 19.63
N SER A 395 -17.92 -3.45 19.98
CA SER A 395 -17.59 -2.56 21.10
C SER A 395 -17.84 -3.28 22.43
N SER A 396 -16.91 -3.11 23.36
CA SER A 396 -17.02 -3.62 24.72
C SER A 396 -17.60 -2.55 25.65
N SER A 397 -18.26 -2.99 26.72
CA SER A 397 -19.02 -2.14 27.62
C SER A 397 -18.62 -2.34 29.09
N PRO A 398 -18.42 -1.25 29.85
CA PRO A 398 -18.13 -1.35 31.27
C PRO A 398 -19.26 -2.00 32.08
N SER A 399 -20.52 -1.94 31.60
CA SER A 399 -21.64 -2.58 32.29
C SER A 399 -21.58 -4.10 32.22
N ASP A 400 -21.19 -4.64 31.06
CA ASP A 400 -21.05 -6.09 30.87
C ASP A 400 -19.85 -6.61 31.65
N ALA A 401 -18.75 -5.85 31.67
CA ALA A 401 -17.59 -6.16 32.51
C ALA A 401 -17.92 -6.24 34.02
N LYS A 402 -18.94 -5.52 34.50
CA LYS A 402 -19.40 -5.52 35.90
C LYS A 402 -20.44 -6.60 36.20
N ARG A 403 -21.06 -7.23 35.19
CA ARG A 403 -22.18 -8.14 35.41
C ARG A 403 -21.79 -9.33 36.30
N SER A 404 -20.60 -9.88 36.09
CA SER A 404 -20.00 -10.94 36.91
C SER A 404 -19.72 -10.51 38.37
N GLN A 405 -19.61 -9.19 38.64
CA GLN A 405 -19.42 -8.65 39.99
C GLN A 405 -20.75 -8.43 40.75
N ILE A 406 -21.90 -8.39 40.07
CA ILE A 406 -23.19 -7.93 40.65
C ILE A 406 -24.15 -9.09 40.96
N SER A 407 -23.95 -10.28 40.42
CA SER A 407 -24.86 -11.41 40.65
C SER A 407 -24.77 -11.95 42.09
N ALA A 408 -25.91 -11.95 42.80
CA ALA A 408 -26.00 -12.34 44.23
C ALA A 408 -25.48 -13.75 44.53
N GLU A 409 -25.57 -14.67 43.56
CA GLU A 409 -24.99 -16.02 43.61
C GLU A 409 -23.45 -16.03 43.71
N TYR A 410 -22.79 -14.95 43.30
CA TYR A 410 -21.33 -14.83 43.21
C TYR A 410 -20.71 -14.05 44.38
N MET A 411 -21.53 -13.28 45.11
CA MET A 411 -21.14 -12.65 46.37
C MET A 411 -21.11 -13.66 47.53
N GLU A 412 -21.75 -14.83 47.40
CA GLU A 412 -21.86 -15.87 48.42
C GLU A 412 -20.93 -17.09 48.22
N LEU A 413 -20.04 -17.07 47.21
CA LEU A 413 -19.01 -18.10 47.05
C LEU A 413 -17.89 -17.92 48.08
N ASP A 414 -18.20 -18.20 49.34
CA ASP A 414 -17.20 -18.53 50.35
C ASP A 414 -16.63 -19.92 49.99
N LEU A 415 -15.32 -19.98 49.74
CA LEU A 415 -14.63 -21.23 49.43
C LEU A 415 -14.77 -22.21 50.61
N PRO A 416 -14.78 -23.53 50.37
CA PRO A 416 -14.72 -24.51 51.47
C PRO A 416 -13.45 -24.31 52.29
N GLY A 417 -13.59 -23.79 53.50
CA GLY A 417 -12.48 -23.51 54.42
C GLY A 417 -12.19 -22.02 54.66
N GLU A 418 -12.89 -21.11 53.97
CA GLU A 418 -12.68 -19.66 54.14
C GLU A 418 -13.74 -19.00 55.04
N PRO A 419 -13.40 -17.94 55.79
CA PRO A 419 -14.36 -17.19 56.59
C PRO A 419 -15.36 -16.46 55.70
N ALA A 420 -16.64 -16.60 56.03
CA ALA A 420 -17.69 -15.90 55.32
C ALA A 420 -17.47 -14.38 55.30
N GLY A 421 -17.42 -13.79 54.10
CA GLY A 421 -17.27 -12.34 53.93
C GLY A 421 -15.84 -11.80 53.81
N ASP A 422 -14.91 -12.56 53.23
CA ASP A 422 -13.56 -12.09 52.91
C ASP A 422 -13.57 -10.75 52.12
N PRO A 423 -13.06 -9.63 52.70
CA PRO A 423 -12.98 -8.34 52.02
C PRO A 423 -12.00 -8.34 50.84
N TYR A 424 -11.18 -9.38 50.67
CA TYR A 424 -10.21 -9.55 49.59
C TYR A 424 -10.70 -10.48 48.48
N SER A 425 -11.99 -10.86 48.50
CA SER A 425 -12.63 -11.53 47.36
C SER A 425 -12.58 -10.61 46.13
N PRO A 426 -11.98 -11.04 45.01
CA PRO A 426 -11.83 -10.21 43.83
C PRO A 426 -13.15 -9.78 43.18
N LEU A 427 -14.25 -10.46 43.52
CA LEU A 427 -15.62 -10.10 43.10
C LEU A 427 -16.21 -8.97 43.94
N ARG A 428 -15.66 -8.69 45.14
CA ARG A 428 -16.08 -7.62 46.06
C ARG A 428 -15.21 -6.35 45.97
N SER A 429 -13.96 -6.49 45.54
CA SER A 429 -13.03 -5.38 45.32
C SER A 429 -12.08 -5.71 44.17
N PRO A 430 -12.31 -5.21 42.94
CA PRO A 430 -11.34 -5.30 41.87
C PRO A 430 -10.21 -4.31 42.17
N MET A 431 -9.27 -4.69 43.03
CA MET A 431 -8.17 -3.82 43.46
C MET A 431 -7.24 -3.37 42.31
N ALA A 432 -7.42 -3.88 41.09
CA ALA A 432 -6.57 -3.67 39.91
C ALA A 432 -7.37 -3.33 38.63
N GLY A 433 -8.33 -2.40 38.77
CA GLY A 433 -9.13 -1.88 37.66
C GLY A 433 -10.16 -2.86 37.10
N LEU A 434 -11.22 -2.34 36.46
CA LEU A 434 -12.31 -3.16 35.95
C LEU A 434 -11.87 -4.19 34.90
N ILE A 435 -11.01 -3.78 33.96
CA ILE A 435 -10.54 -4.59 32.83
C ILE A 435 -9.02 -4.82 32.86
N GLY A 436 -8.40 -4.63 34.03
CA GLY A 436 -6.94 -4.49 34.11
C GLY A 436 -6.47 -3.12 33.64
N GLU A 437 -5.15 -2.94 33.59
CA GLU A 437 -4.53 -1.69 33.14
C GLU A 437 -3.66 -1.80 31.89
N TYR A 438 -3.47 -2.99 31.31
CA TYR A 438 -2.70 -3.19 30.08
C TYR A 438 -3.28 -4.31 29.20
N THR A 439 -2.84 -4.35 27.95
CA THR A 439 -3.29 -5.27 26.91
C THR A 439 -2.10 -5.88 26.17
N GLY A 440 -2.31 -6.97 25.43
CA GLY A 440 -1.27 -7.71 24.74
C GLY A 440 -1.05 -7.23 23.30
N LEU A 441 0.21 -6.98 22.93
CA LEU A 441 0.64 -6.72 21.57
C LEU A 441 2.03 -7.31 21.34
N SER A 442 2.18 -8.06 20.24
CA SER A 442 3.47 -8.58 19.79
C SER A 442 3.59 -8.46 18.28
N THR A 443 4.79 -8.14 17.79
CA THR A 443 5.09 -8.02 16.36
C THR A 443 6.26 -8.91 15.96
N ARG A 444 6.30 -9.26 14.67
CA ARG A 444 6.68 -10.57 14.11
C ARG A 444 6.92 -10.49 12.61
N ALA A 445 8.00 -9.89 12.09
CA ALA A 445 8.24 -9.85 10.64
C ALA A 445 7.00 -9.39 9.82
N GLY A 446 6.43 -8.23 10.16
CA GLY A 446 5.18 -7.73 9.56
C GLY A 446 3.90 -8.46 9.98
N VAL A 447 3.97 -9.45 10.86
CA VAL A 447 2.83 -10.00 11.59
C VAL A 447 2.66 -9.23 12.89
N VAL A 448 1.41 -8.98 13.24
CA VAL A 448 0.99 -8.36 14.49
C VAL A 448 -0.03 -9.28 15.15
N GLN A 449 0.16 -9.58 16.42
CA GLN A 449 -0.82 -10.25 17.24
C GLN A 449 -1.25 -9.34 18.38
N THR A 450 -2.55 -9.15 18.54
CA THR A 450 -3.12 -8.47 19.70
C THR A 450 -3.93 -9.45 20.54
N VAL A 451 -3.97 -9.20 21.86
CA VAL A 451 -4.83 -9.94 22.79
C VAL A 451 -5.42 -8.93 23.78
N TRP A 452 -6.73 -8.89 23.95
CA TRP A 452 -7.41 -7.87 24.76
C TRP A 452 -8.59 -8.43 25.56
N THR A 453 -9.06 -7.64 26.53
CA THR A 453 -10.30 -7.89 27.27
C THR A 453 -11.51 -7.41 26.46
N ASP A 454 -12.41 -8.33 26.14
CA ASP A 454 -13.62 -8.08 25.35
C ASP A 454 -14.87 -8.49 26.13
N THR A 455 -15.96 -7.73 25.99
CA THR A 455 -17.21 -8.00 26.71
C THR A 455 -18.38 -8.39 25.82
N ARG A 456 -18.18 -8.71 24.54
CA ARG A 456 -19.27 -8.99 23.58
C ARG A 456 -20.18 -10.16 23.98
N ASN A 457 -19.69 -11.06 24.83
CA ASN A 457 -20.47 -12.19 25.35
C ASN A 457 -21.15 -11.89 26.71
N GLY A 458 -21.18 -10.62 27.12
CA GLY A 458 -21.81 -10.17 28.37
C GLY A 458 -20.97 -10.40 29.63
N ASN A 459 -19.70 -10.80 29.50
CA ASN A 459 -18.69 -10.96 30.56
C ASN A 459 -17.30 -10.64 29.99
N GLN A 460 -16.29 -10.49 30.85
CA GLN A 460 -14.91 -10.27 30.42
C GLN A 460 -14.28 -11.55 29.89
N ASP A 461 -13.96 -11.58 28.60
CA ASP A 461 -13.26 -12.67 27.93
C ASP A 461 -11.95 -12.17 27.32
N THR A 462 -10.99 -13.07 27.15
CA THR A 462 -9.75 -12.81 26.44
C THR A 462 -9.96 -13.10 24.95
N TYR A 463 -9.84 -12.08 24.11
CA TYR A 463 -9.93 -12.18 22.66
C TYR A 463 -8.59 -11.89 22.00
N SER A 464 -8.40 -12.40 20.79
CA SER A 464 -7.21 -12.16 19.99
C SER A 464 -7.57 -11.94 18.52
N ALA A 465 -6.70 -11.22 17.82
CA ALA A 465 -6.73 -11.03 16.39
C ALA A 465 -5.31 -10.99 15.85
N ARG A 466 -5.13 -11.55 14.67
CA ARG A 466 -3.90 -11.45 13.89
C ARG A 466 -4.08 -10.44 12.79
N VAL A 467 -3.10 -9.57 12.62
CA VAL A 467 -3.04 -8.61 11.53
C VAL A 467 -1.74 -8.82 10.78
N THR A 468 -1.81 -8.99 9.47
CA THR A 468 -0.61 -9.07 8.63
C THR A 468 -0.46 -7.77 7.85
N ILE A 469 0.71 -7.13 8.01
CA ILE A 469 1.13 -5.95 7.27
C ILE A 469 1.73 -6.43 5.93
N GLY A 470 0.89 -6.53 4.91
CA GLY A 470 1.35 -6.86 3.57
C GLY A 470 1.97 -5.64 2.87
N PHE A 471 3.20 -5.77 2.40
CA PHE A 471 3.75 -4.84 1.42
C PHE A 471 3.24 -5.26 0.04
N SER A 472 2.36 -4.47 -0.58
CA SER A 472 1.87 -4.77 -1.93
C SER A 472 3.01 -4.60 -2.94
N ALA A 473 3.13 -5.54 -3.90
CA ALA A 473 4.12 -5.42 -4.97
C ALA A 473 3.90 -4.12 -5.78
N PRO A 474 4.98 -3.46 -6.26
CA PRO A 474 4.86 -2.23 -7.02
C PRO A 474 4.07 -2.49 -8.31
N PRO A 475 3.01 -1.71 -8.62
CA PRO A 475 2.21 -1.95 -9.82
C PRO A 475 3.02 -1.55 -11.08
N PRO A 476 3.26 -2.47 -12.03
CA PRO A 476 4.07 -2.16 -13.20
C PRO A 476 3.28 -1.34 -14.23
N TYR A 477 3.92 -0.27 -14.76
CA TYR A 477 3.32 0.69 -15.70
C TYR A 477 3.90 0.56 -17.12
N LEU A 478 5.21 0.79 -17.29
CA LEU A 478 5.89 0.69 -18.59
C LEU A 478 7.04 -0.32 -18.54
N PRO A 479 7.28 -1.10 -19.62
CA PRO A 479 6.41 -1.26 -20.78
C PRO A 479 5.02 -1.82 -20.44
N ALA A 480 4.00 -1.31 -21.15
CA ALA A 480 2.62 -1.77 -21.01
C ALA A 480 2.49 -3.25 -21.42
N PRO A 481 1.48 -3.98 -20.91
CA PRO A 481 1.26 -5.38 -21.30
C PRO A 481 1.15 -5.54 -22.82
N ASN A 482 1.97 -6.42 -23.39
CA ASN A 482 2.07 -6.71 -24.82
C ASN A 482 2.45 -5.52 -25.71
N ALA A 483 3.11 -4.50 -25.14
CA ALA A 483 3.65 -3.39 -25.93
C ALA A 483 4.71 -3.88 -26.92
N VAL A 484 4.73 -3.28 -28.12
CA VAL A 484 5.82 -3.45 -29.09
C VAL A 484 6.58 -2.14 -29.17
N ILE A 485 7.89 -2.18 -28.98
CA ILE A 485 8.74 -1.01 -28.74
C ILE A 485 9.85 -0.96 -29.79
N SER A 486 10.05 0.22 -30.39
CA SER A 486 11.01 0.47 -31.48
C SER A 486 12.45 0.79 -31.06
N ILE A 487 12.74 0.76 -29.77
CA ILE A 487 14.06 1.07 -29.21
C ILE A 487 14.57 -0.10 -28.38
N SER A 488 15.88 -0.38 -28.49
CA SER A 488 16.55 -1.45 -27.73
C SER A 488 16.82 -1.09 -26.26
N GLN A 489 16.54 0.15 -25.85
CA GLN A 489 16.71 0.63 -24.47
C GLN A 489 15.37 1.15 -23.92
N PRO A 490 14.42 0.25 -23.60
CA PRO A 490 13.11 0.67 -23.11
C PRO A 490 13.21 1.34 -21.73
N LEU A 491 12.23 2.19 -21.44
CA LEU A 491 12.02 2.73 -20.11
C LEU A 491 11.16 1.77 -19.30
N PHE A 492 11.64 1.39 -18.11
CA PHE A 492 10.84 0.68 -17.12
C PHE A 492 10.27 1.66 -16.10
N SER A 493 8.98 1.53 -15.80
CA SER A 493 8.35 2.31 -14.74
C SER A 493 7.24 1.57 -14.01
N TRP A 494 7.06 1.91 -12.74
CA TRP A 494 6.09 1.29 -11.84
C TRP A 494 5.60 2.29 -10.79
N GLY A 495 4.51 1.96 -10.10
CA GLY A 495 4.02 2.73 -8.96
C GLY A 495 4.82 2.44 -7.69
N LYS A 496 4.85 3.39 -6.76
CA LYS A 496 5.38 3.13 -5.41
C LYS A 496 4.52 2.08 -4.70
N THR A 497 5.13 1.27 -3.83
CA THR A 497 4.37 0.35 -2.98
C THR A 497 3.58 1.16 -1.94
N GLY A 498 2.29 0.84 -1.78
CA GLY A 498 1.48 1.24 -0.62
C GLY A 498 1.13 2.72 -0.38
N ALA A 499 1.44 3.68 -1.25
CA ALA A 499 0.93 5.05 -1.13
C ALA A 499 0.65 5.71 -2.49
N THR A 500 -0.56 6.25 -2.66
CA THR A 500 -0.92 7.07 -3.81
C THR A 500 -0.31 8.48 -3.70
N PRO A 501 -0.01 9.15 -4.83
CA PRO A 501 0.48 10.54 -4.83
C PRO A 501 -0.45 11.53 -4.10
N SER A 502 -1.74 11.24 -4.00
CA SER A 502 -2.72 12.03 -3.24
C SER A 502 -2.57 11.90 -1.73
N GLU A 503 -2.13 10.75 -1.21
CA GLU A 503 -1.90 10.52 0.23
C GLU A 503 -0.60 11.20 0.70
N ILE A 504 0.40 11.30 -0.18
CA ILE A 504 1.66 12.01 0.09
C ILE A 504 1.46 13.53 0.13
N ALA A 505 0.48 14.07 -0.60
CA ALA A 505 0.23 15.51 -0.69
C ALA A 505 -0.40 16.12 0.58
N GLN A 506 -0.92 15.31 1.52
CA GLN A 506 -1.50 15.78 2.78
C GLN A 506 -0.52 15.87 3.95
N PHE A 507 0.72 15.36 3.80
CA PHE A 507 1.71 15.34 4.89
C PHE A 507 3.06 15.93 4.42
N PRO A 508 3.20 17.27 4.39
CA PRO A 508 4.45 17.90 3.96
C PRO A 508 5.51 17.75 5.06
N GLY A 509 6.38 16.73 4.93
CA GLY A 509 7.52 16.50 5.84
C GLY A 509 7.98 15.05 5.99
N THR A 510 7.28 14.08 5.39
CA THR A 510 7.59 12.65 5.47
C THR A 510 8.83 12.29 4.64
N LEU A 511 9.93 11.99 5.32
CA LEU A 511 10.97 11.11 4.80
C LEU A 511 10.40 9.68 4.79
N VAL A 512 9.63 9.37 3.74
CA VAL A 512 9.38 7.98 3.36
C VAL A 512 10.77 7.37 3.16
N GLN A 513 11.16 6.38 3.99
CA GLN A 513 12.39 5.64 3.74
C GLN A 513 12.38 5.18 2.27
N PRO A 514 13.48 5.38 1.51
CA PRO A 514 13.47 5.03 0.11
C PRO A 514 13.31 3.52 0.00
N LEU A 515 12.14 3.08 -0.44
CA LEU A 515 12.01 1.78 -1.07
C LEU A 515 12.93 1.79 -2.28
N HIS A 516 13.94 0.94 -2.25
CA HIS A 516 14.78 0.64 -3.39
C HIS A 516 14.16 -0.53 -4.15
N TYR A 517 14.21 -0.51 -5.47
CA TYR A 517 13.53 -1.54 -6.26
C TYR A 517 14.53 -2.53 -6.84
N ILE A 518 14.08 -3.76 -7.06
CA ILE A 518 14.80 -4.73 -7.91
C ILE A 518 13.96 -4.97 -9.15
N LEU A 519 14.53 -4.65 -10.31
CA LEU A 519 13.98 -4.95 -11.63
C LEU A 519 14.63 -6.21 -12.16
N GLN A 520 13.83 -7.13 -12.70
CA GLN A 520 14.32 -8.30 -13.44
C GLN A 520 13.68 -8.33 -14.83
N ILE A 521 14.49 -8.67 -15.84
CA ILE A 521 14.10 -8.83 -17.24
C ILE A 521 14.68 -10.16 -17.73
N ASP A 522 13.89 -10.92 -18.47
CA ASP A 522 14.23 -12.27 -18.91
C ASP A 522 13.54 -12.57 -20.26
N ASP A 523 14.15 -13.42 -21.09
CA ASP A 523 13.54 -13.94 -22.32
C ASP A 523 12.57 -15.12 -22.07
N ASP A 524 12.56 -15.65 -20.83
CA ASP A 524 11.63 -16.66 -20.35
C ASP A 524 10.67 -16.13 -19.26
N SER A 525 9.41 -16.52 -19.38
CA SER A 525 8.34 -16.17 -18.44
C SER A 525 8.50 -16.75 -17.03
N MET A 526 9.31 -17.81 -16.86
CA MET A 526 9.56 -18.41 -15.55
C MET A 526 10.69 -17.71 -14.77
N PHE A 527 11.43 -16.80 -15.41
CA PHE A 527 12.60 -16.14 -14.84
C PHE A 527 13.62 -17.14 -14.28
N ALA A 528 13.81 -18.28 -14.96
CA ALA A 528 14.66 -19.37 -14.49
C ALA A 528 16.16 -19.01 -14.53
N SER A 529 16.54 -18.08 -15.40
CA SER A 529 17.91 -17.57 -15.56
C SER A 529 17.89 -16.11 -16.00
N VAL A 530 17.62 -15.22 -15.05
CA VAL A 530 17.46 -13.76 -15.29
C VAL A 530 18.59 -13.18 -16.14
N ASP A 531 18.23 -12.70 -17.34
CA ASP A 531 19.16 -12.07 -18.28
C ASP A 531 19.66 -10.70 -17.81
N TYR A 532 18.78 -9.93 -17.16
CA TYR A 532 19.12 -8.62 -16.61
C TYR A 532 18.45 -8.39 -15.26
N ALA A 533 19.25 -7.94 -14.29
CA ALA A 533 18.76 -7.50 -12.99
C ALA A 533 19.44 -6.19 -12.60
N ASP A 534 18.66 -5.26 -12.05
CA ASP A 534 19.18 -4.03 -11.46
C ASP A 534 18.52 -3.79 -10.09
N THR A 535 19.29 -3.22 -9.17
CA THR A 535 18.95 -3.11 -7.74
C THR A 535 19.25 -1.69 -7.26
N GLY A 536 18.50 -1.18 -6.27
CA GLY A 536 18.78 0.17 -5.74
C GLY A 536 18.19 1.29 -6.60
N ILE A 537 17.37 0.96 -7.60
CA ILE A 537 16.89 1.87 -8.64
C ILE A 537 15.63 2.63 -8.23
N ALA A 538 15.29 3.69 -8.96
CA ALA A 538 14.07 4.50 -8.76
C ALA A 538 12.92 4.07 -9.71
N VAL A 539 11.70 4.54 -9.43
CA VAL A 539 10.44 4.19 -10.14
C VAL A 539 10.39 4.49 -11.64
N ASN A 540 11.34 5.26 -12.17
CA ASN A 540 11.53 5.48 -13.61
C ASN A 540 12.98 5.12 -13.92
N HIS A 541 13.17 4.00 -14.61
CA HIS A 541 14.47 3.42 -14.81
C HIS A 541 14.71 3.13 -16.29
N PRO A 542 15.46 4.00 -17.01
CA PRO A 542 15.89 3.69 -18.36
C PRO A 542 16.90 2.53 -18.31
N LEU A 543 16.74 1.55 -19.19
CA LEU A 543 17.64 0.41 -19.23
C LEU A 543 19.09 0.86 -19.53
N ALA A 544 20.04 0.47 -18.69
CA ALA A 544 21.45 0.82 -18.87
C ALA A 544 22.12 0.03 -20.03
N GLY A 545 21.59 -1.15 -20.37
CA GLY A 545 22.02 -2.00 -21.48
C GLY A 545 21.12 -1.91 -22.71
N THR A 546 21.24 -2.88 -23.62
CA THR A 546 20.38 -3.04 -24.81
C THR A 546 19.77 -4.43 -24.84
N LEU A 547 18.48 -4.52 -25.16
CA LEU A 547 17.80 -5.78 -25.46
C LEU A 547 17.78 -6.00 -26.98
N ALA A 548 17.96 -7.25 -27.39
CA ALA A 548 17.81 -7.65 -28.79
C ALA A 548 16.33 -7.68 -29.20
N ASP A 549 16.07 -7.62 -30.51
CA ASP A 549 14.73 -7.85 -31.05
C ASP A 549 14.21 -9.22 -30.56
N GLY A 550 13.00 -9.24 -30.01
CA GLY A 550 12.49 -10.43 -29.35
C GLY A 550 11.37 -10.14 -28.36
N THR A 551 10.81 -11.23 -27.82
CA THR A 551 9.84 -11.17 -26.71
C THR A 551 10.60 -11.19 -25.39
N TRP A 552 10.22 -10.29 -24.49
CA TRP A 552 10.83 -10.13 -23.18
C TRP A 552 9.76 -10.09 -22.09
N PHE A 553 10.12 -10.54 -20.91
CA PHE A 553 9.32 -10.51 -19.70
C PHE A 553 10.04 -9.68 -18.65
N TRP A 554 9.29 -8.87 -17.89
CA TRP A 554 9.87 -8.13 -16.78
C TRP A 554 8.99 -8.13 -15.55
N ARG A 555 9.63 -8.01 -14.38
CA ARG A 555 8.98 -7.92 -13.07
C ARG A 555 9.78 -7.02 -12.13
N VAL A 556 9.10 -6.49 -11.12
CA VAL A 556 9.69 -5.60 -10.11
C VAL A 556 9.15 -5.94 -8.73
N ASN A 557 9.99 -5.82 -7.71
CA ASN A 557 9.61 -5.79 -6.30
C ASN A 557 10.22 -4.56 -5.61
N ALA A 558 9.66 -4.17 -4.47
CA ALA A 558 10.28 -3.15 -3.62
C ALA A 558 11.02 -3.80 -2.48
N VAL A 559 12.14 -3.21 -2.09
CA VAL A 559 13.03 -3.64 -1.02
C VAL A 559 13.25 -2.45 -0.11
N ASN A 560 13.09 -2.66 1.19
CA ASN A 560 13.46 -1.64 2.18
C ASN A 560 14.96 -1.72 2.53
N ASP A 561 15.47 -0.73 3.26
CA ASP A 561 16.89 -0.68 3.67
C ASP A 561 17.29 -1.84 4.60
N SER A 562 16.33 -2.56 5.19
CA SER A 562 16.54 -3.79 5.97
C SER A 562 16.56 -5.07 5.12
N GLY A 563 16.48 -4.96 3.79
CA GLY A 563 16.62 -6.08 2.86
C GLY A 563 15.36 -6.93 2.67
N ARG A 564 14.22 -6.53 3.26
CA ARG A 564 12.93 -7.20 3.08
C ARG A 564 12.31 -6.74 1.77
N SER A 565 11.98 -7.69 0.92
CA SER A 565 11.33 -7.43 -0.36
C SER A 565 9.83 -7.74 -0.31
N THR A 566 9.04 -7.02 -1.10
CA THR A 566 7.72 -7.52 -1.52
C THR A 566 7.91 -8.79 -2.35
N GLU A 567 6.86 -9.59 -2.52
CA GLU A 567 6.83 -10.52 -3.64
C GLU A 567 7.02 -9.74 -4.95
N PHE A 568 7.59 -10.39 -5.98
CA PHE A 568 7.50 -9.84 -7.32
C PHE A 568 6.02 -9.76 -7.71
N ALA A 569 5.63 -8.71 -8.44
CA ALA A 569 4.26 -8.58 -8.91
C ALA A 569 3.80 -9.90 -9.57
N GLU A 570 2.70 -10.49 -9.07
CA GLU A 570 2.18 -11.83 -9.48
C GLU A 570 1.93 -11.97 -10.99
N SER A 571 1.90 -10.85 -11.73
CA SER A 571 1.90 -10.82 -13.19
C SER A 571 3.17 -10.12 -13.68
N TYR A 572 4.14 -10.92 -14.15
CA TYR A 572 5.18 -10.38 -15.02
C TYR A 572 4.53 -9.71 -16.23
N ARG A 573 5.21 -8.72 -16.79
CA ARG A 573 4.77 -8.00 -17.98
C ARG A 573 5.51 -8.53 -19.20
N LYS A 574 4.76 -8.95 -20.22
CA LYS A 574 5.28 -9.30 -21.54
C LYS A 574 5.37 -8.06 -22.41
N PHE A 575 6.46 -7.88 -23.14
CA PHE A 575 6.60 -6.88 -24.20
C PHE A 575 7.51 -7.41 -25.32
N THR A 576 7.57 -6.68 -26.42
CA THR A 576 8.36 -7.03 -27.59
C THR A 576 9.27 -5.87 -27.97
N ILE A 577 10.55 -6.13 -28.17
CA ILE A 577 11.49 -5.21 -28.83
C ILE A 577 11.44 -5.53 -30.32
N ASP A 578 11.19 -4.51 -31.13
CA ASP A 578 11.24 -4.59 -32.59
C ASP A 578 11.83 -3.30 -33.15
N THR A 579 13.14 -3.31 -33.40
CA THR A 579 13.88 -2.15 -33.92
C THR A 579 13.96 -2.13 -35.45
N GLN A 580 13.38 -3.11 -36.14
CA GLN A 580 13.53 -3.28 -37.58
C GLN A 580 12.41 -2.63 -38.38
N ALA A 581 12.76 -1.64 -39.21
CA ALA A 581 11.79 -1.01 -40.09
C ALA A 581 11.39 -1.90 -41.28
N PRO A 582 10.11 -1.89 -41.69
CA PRO A 582 9.68 -2.57 -42.90
C PRO A 582 10.37 -1.98 -44.13
N THR A 583 10.54 -2.79 -45.18
CA THR A 583 11.13 -2.31 -46.44
C THR A 583 10.27 -1.23 -47.09
N ILE A 584 10.88 -0.38 -47.92
CA ILE A 584 10.15 0.69 -48.60
C ILE A 584 9.25 0.08 -49.70
N PRO A 585 7.93 0.33 -49.71
CA PRO A 585 7.04 -0.16 -50.77
C PRO A 585 7.33 0.53 -52.10
N THR A 586 7.06 -0.15 -53.21
CA THR A 586 7.21 0.40 -54.56
C THR A 586 5.84 0.68 -55.17
N ILE A 587 5.61 1.90 -55.66
CA ILE A 587 4.39 2.25 -56.41
C ILE A 587 4.37 1.48 -57.74
N LEU A 588 3.29 0.73 -57.98
CA LEU A 588 2.99 -0.02 -59.20
C LEU A 588 2.06 0.76 -60.14
N ASP A 589 1.07 1.43 -59.58
CA ASP A 589 0.06 2.23 -60.29
C ASP A 589 -0.15 3.56 -59.54
N PRO A 590 -0.19 4.73 -60.21
CA PRO A 590 -0.01 4.94 -61.65
C PRO A 590 1.38 4.55 -62.16
N ALA A 591 1.45 4.03 -63.38
CA ALA A 591 2.71 3.82 -64.08
C ALA A 591 3.41 5.17 -64.31
N VAL A 592 4.75 5.14 -64.44
CA VAL A 592 5.56 6.35 -64.66
C VAL A 592 5.04 7.13 -65.86
N ASP A 593 4.77 8.41 -65.65
CA ASP A 593 4.31 9.37 -66.66
C ASP A 593 2.97 9.02 -67.34
N SER A 594 2.24 8.04 -66.80
CA SER A 594 0.91 7.66 -67.28
C SER A 594 -0.09 8.81 -67.17
N ILE A 595 -1.11 8.77 -68.04
CA ILE A 595 -2.25 9.68 -68.00
C ILE A 595 -3.43 8.92 -67.37
N VAL A 596 -3.90 9.39 -66.22
CA VAL A 596 -5.02 8.80 -65.48
C VAL A 596 -6.23 9.71 -65.49
N ASP A 597 -7.41 9.14 -65.24
CA ASP A 597 -8.64 9.92 -65.09
C ASP A 597 -8.51 10.96 -63.97
N TYR A 598 -9.05 12.16 -64.15
CA TYR A 598 -9.02 13.21 -63.12
C TYR A 598 -10.17 13.07 -62.12
N GLN A 599 -11.24 12.33 -62.43
CA GLN A 599 -12.40 12.13 -61.55
C GLN A 599 -12.18 11.00 -60.54
N SER A 600 -11.47 9.94 -60.92
CA SER A 600 -11.08 8.86 -60.02
C SER A 600 -9.70 8.30 -60.35
N GLN A 601 -8.86 8.07 -59.34
CA GLN A 601 -7.52 7.53 -59.52
C GLN A 601 -7.32 6.28 -58.68
N SER A 602 -6.78 5.25 -59.32
CA SER A 602 -6.27 4.04 -58.66
C SER A 602 -4.81 4.25 -58.29
N TYR A 603 -4.45 3.79 -57.10
CA TYR A 603 -3.08 3.71 -56.63
C TYR A 603 -2.82 2.30 -56.13
N GLN A 604 -1.73 1.68 -56.58
CA GLN A 604 -1.30 0.36 -56.13
C GLN A 604 0.19 0.34 -55.83
N TRP A 605 0.60 -0.47 -54.86
CA TRP A 605 2.00 -0.65 -54.50
C TRP A 605 2.31 -2.10 -54.11
N THR A 606 3.59 -2.45 -54.04
CA THR A 606 4.03 -3.79 -53.61
C THR A 606 3.70 -4.04 -52.15
N THR A 607 3.41 -5.30 -51.80
CA THR A 607 3.50 -5.75 -50.42
C THR A 607 4.95 -5.61 -49.94
N VAL A 608 5.13 -5.17 -48.70
CA VAL A 608 6.44 -5.18 -48.04
C VAL A 608 6.55 -6.44 -47.19
N ALA A 609 7.76 -6.98 -47.07
CA ALA A 609 8.00 -8.07 -46.13
C ALA A 609 7.66 -7.55 -44.72
N ARG A 610 6.90 -8.34 -43.96
CA ARG A 610 6.81 -8.13 -42.52
C ARG A 610 8.23 -8.21 -41.96
N ASP A 611 8.56 -7.41 -40.96
CA ASP A 611 9.81 -7.51 -40.21
C ASP A 611 10.06 -8.97 -39.75
N GLY A 612 11.27 -9.25 -39.23
CA GLY A 612 11.63 -10.58 -38.71
C GLY A 612 10.71 -11.12 -37.60
N MET A 613 9.74 -10.32 -37.13
CA MET A 613 8.78 -10.62 -36.06
C MET A 613 7.34 -10.83 -36.58
N GLY A 614 7.11 -10.68 -37.90
CA GLY A 614 5.82 -10.99 -38.53
C GLY A 614 4.71 -9.97 -38.24
N THR A 615 5.06 -8.75 -37.83
CA THR A 615 4.07 -7.76 -37.40
C THR A 615 3.28 -7.16 -38.59
N PRO A 616 1.99 -6.82 -38.43
CA PRO A 616 1.22 -6.14 -39.46
C PRO A 616 1.77 -4.74 -39.77
N VAL A 617 1.81 -4.38 -41.05
CA VAL A 617 2.16 -3.02 -41.49
C VAL A 617 0.93 -2.24 -41.93
N THR A 618 0.96 -0.93 -41.74
CA THR A 618 0.03 0.02 -42.35
C THR A 618 0.76 0.92 -43.35
N TYR A 619 0.03 1.48 -44.30
CA TYR A 619 0.56 2.35 -45.33
C TYR A 619 0.03 3.77 -45.20
N GLN A 620 0.86 4.72 -45.62
CA GLN A 620 0.46 6.11 -45.87
C GLN A 620 0.78 6.47 -47.33
N LEU A 621 -0.25 6.86 -48.08
CA LEU A 621 -0.17 7.37 -49.45
C LEU A 621 -0.26 8.90 -49.44
N GLN A 622 0.67 9.54 -50.13
CA GLN A 622 0.64 10.98 -50.39
C GLN A 622 0.60 11.25 -51.89
N VAL A 623 -0.20 12.25 -52.28
CA VAL A 623 -0.27 12.75 -53.66
C VAL A 623 -0.18 14.26 -53.65
N SER A 624 0.71 14.80 -54.49
CA SER A 624 0.99 16.23 -54.58
C SER A 624 1.23 16.71 -56.01
N GLN A 625 0.87 17.96 -56.35
CA GLN A 625 1.38 18.61 -57.58
C GLN A 625 2.84 19.08 -57.43
N ASP A 626 3.30 19.18 -56.20
CA ASP A 626 4.66 19.58 -55.85
C ASP A 626 5.50 18.34 -55.56
N SER A 627 6.60 18.18 -56.31
CA SER A 627 7.55 17.07 -56.13
C SER A 627 8.20 17.03 -54.75
N THR A 628 8.15 18.12 -53.98
CA THR A 628 8.66 18.19 -52.61
C THR A 628 7.59 17.85 -51.55
N PHE A 629 6.34 17.63 -51.96
CA PHE A 629 5.21 17.24 -51.10
C PHE A 629 4.92 18.21 -49.95
N VAL A 630 5.15 19.52 -50.15
CA VAL A 630 4.83 20.55 -49.15
C VAL A 630 3.32 20.80 -49.10
N SER A 631 2.65 20.78 -50.25
CA SER A 631 1.19 20.91 -50.36
C SER A 631 0.60 19.57 -50.79
N LEU A 632 -0.24 18.96 -49.95
CA LEU A 632 -0.79 17.63 -50.21
C LEU A 632 -2.24 17.73 -50.69
N GLN A 633 -2.52 17.08 -51.81
CA GLN A 633 -3.87 16.91 -52.34
C GLN A 633 -4.50 15.64 -51.76
N ILE A 634 -3.70 14.61 -51.50
CA ILE A 634 -4.12 13.39 -50.81
C ILE A 634 -3.08 13.05 -49.74
N SER A 635 -3.56 12.71 -48.53
CA SER A 635 -2.77 12.19 -47.42
C SER A 635 -3.55 11.09 -46.71
N ALA A 636 -3.64 9.92 -47.33
CA ALA A 636 -4.36 8.77 -46.80
C ALA A 636 -3.41 7.96 -45.90
N SER A 637 -3.80 7.68 -44.66
CA SER A 637 -2.96 7.01 -43.65
C SER A 637 -3.72 5.85 -43.01
N GLY A 638 -3.01 4.90 -42.39
CA GLY A 638 -3.62 3.74 -41.74
C GLY A 638 -4.19 2.71 -42.71
N LEU A 639 -3.73 2.72 -43.97
CA LEU A 639 -4.20 1.80 -45.00
C LEU A 639 -3.65 0.41 -44.73
N THR A 640 -4.50 -0.61 -44.73
CA THR A 640 -4.09 -2.02 -44.51
C THR A 640 -3.96 -2.81 -45.81
N SER A 641 -4.58 -2.32 -46.89
CA SER A 641 -4.48 -2.87 -48.24
C SER A 641 -3.32 -2.24 -49.02
N THR A 642 -2.85 -2.92 -50.05
CA THR A 642 -1.82 -2.40 -50.98
C THR A 642 -2.38 -1.61 -52.16
N SER A 643 -3.60 -1.08 -51.99
CA SER A 643 -4.30 -0.31 -53.00
C SER A 643 -5.18 0.75 -52.37
N TYR A 644 -5.36 1.87 -53.06
CA TYR A 644 -6.24 2.95 -52.67
C TYR A 644 -6.93 3.55 -53.90
N ILE A 645 -8.23 3.81 -53.80
CA ILE A 645 -9.00 4.49 -54.85
C ILE A 645 -9.40 5.87 -54.32
N ASN A 646 -8.96 6.90 -55.02
CA ASN A 646 -9.46 8.25 -54.83
C ASN A 646 -10.68 8.49 -55.73
N VAL A 647 -11.75 9.03 -55.17
CA VAL A 647 -12.97 9.42 -55.90
C VAL A 647 -13.21 10.93 -55.90
N ALA A 648 -12.31 11.69 -55.24
CA ALA A 648 -12.34 13.15 -55.29
C ALA A 648 -11.59 13.64 -56.54
N PRO A 649 -12.15 14.57 -57.33
CA PRO A 649 -11.51 15.00 -58.56
C PRO A 649 -10.20 15.75 -58.27
N LEU A 650 -9.16 15.40 -59.03
CA LEU A 650 -7.92 16.16 -59.12
C LEU A 650 -8.03 17.24 -60.20
N THR A 651 -7.11 18.21 -60.18
CA THR A 651 -7.03 19.24 -61.22
C THR A 651 -6.80 18.56 -62.58
N PRO A 652 -7.65 18.81 -63.58
CA PRO A 652 -7.46 18.27 -64.93
C PRO A 652 -6.20 18.82 -65.61
N ALA A 653 -5.64 18.06 -66.56
CA ALA A 653 -4.44 18.42 -67.31
C ALA A 653 -3.23 18.86 -66.44
N ALA A 654 -3.08 18.27 -65.26
CA ALA A 654 -2.03 18.63 -64.31
C ALA A 654 -1.07 17.47 -64.04
N THR A 655 0.15 17.82 -63.65
CA THR A 655 1.18 16.86 -63.22
C THR A 655 1.06 16.63 -61.73
N TYR A 656 1.13 15.36 -61.32
CA TYR A 656 1.11 14.94 -59.93
C TYR A 656 2.25 13.96 -59.64
N TYR A 657 2.60 13.88 -58.36
CA TYR A 657 3.57 12.99 -57.78
C TYR A 657 2.90 12.21 -56.66
N CYS A 658 3.05 10.89 -56.64
CA CYS A 658 2.60 10.05 -55.53
C CYS A 658 3.77 9.32 -54.86
N ARG A 659 3.66 9.07 -53.56
CA ARG A 659 4.61 8.28 -52.80
C ARG A 659 3.90 7.54 -51.67
N VAL A 660 4.42 6.37 -51.32
CA VAL A 660 3.86 5.53 -50.25
C VAL A 660 4.94 5.17 -49.25
N LYS A 661 4.60 5.12 -47.97
CA LYS A 661 5.47 4.55 -46.92
C LYS A 661 4.75 3.42 -46.20
N ALA A 662 5.50 2.46 -45.71
CA ALA A 662 5.03 1.47 -44.75
C ALA A 662 5.49 1.83 -43.33
N THR A 663 4.67 1.45 -42.35
CA THR A 663 4.92 1.61 -40.92
C THR A 663 4.43 0.36 -40.21
N ASP A 664 5.28 -0.28 -39.42
CA ASP A 664 4.93 -1.48 -38.62
C ASP A 664 4.19 -1.10 -37.33
N VAL A 665 3.92 -2.10 -36.47
CA VAL A 665 3.24 -1.89 -35.17
C VAL A 665 4.12 -1.20 -34.12
N ALA A 666 5.45 -1.27 -34.26
CA ALA A 666 6.42 -0.59 -33.40
C ALA A 666 6.64 0.87 -33.81
N MET A 667 5.97 1.31 -34.89
CA MET A 667 6.09 2.61 -35.55
C MET A 667 7.42 2.83 -36.29
N ASN A 668 8.16 1.77 -36.62
CA ASN A 668 9.36 1.90 -37.45
C ASN A 668 8.97 2.17 -38.91
N THR A 669 9.80 2.95 -39.61
CA THR A 669 9.64 3.22 -41.03
C THR A 669 10.97 3.58 -41.69
N ASN A 670 11.18 3.10 -42.93
CA ASN A 670 12.31 3.51 -43.78
C ASN A 670 11.99 4.73 -44.66
N GLY A 671 10.87 5.41 -44.39
CA GLY A 671 10.44 6.59 -45.13
C GLY A 671 9.58 6.27 -46.36
N PHE A 672 9.33 7.30 -47.16
CA PHE A 672 8.52 7.18 -48.37
C PHE A 672 9.31 6.59 -49.54
N SER A 673 8.60 5.88 -50.41
CA SER A 673 9.07 5.50 -51.73
C SER A 673 9.58 6.70 -52.52
N SER A 674 10.40 6.43 -53.54
CA SER A 674 10.65 7.42 -54.59
C SER A 674 9.32 7.95 -55.15
N ALA A 675 9.25 9.25 -55.39
CA ALA A 675 8.07 9.87 -55.97
C ALA A 675 7.80 9.35 -57.38
N ARG A 676 6.56 8.93 -57.64
CA ARG A 676 6.08 8.49 -58.95
C ARG A 676 5.30 9.62 -59.60
N ARG A 677 5.79 10.12 -60.74
CA ARG A 677 5.13 11.16 -61.53
C ARG A 677 4.06 10.57 -62.44
N PHE A 678 2.91 11.25 -62.55
CA PHE A 678 1.81 10.94 -63.45
C PHE A 678 1.04 12.21 -63.84
N HIS A 679 0.13 12.10 -64.80
CA HIS A 679 -0.65 13.22 -65.33
C HIS A 679 -2.14 12.91 -65.26
N THR A 680 -2.98 13.92 -65.06
CA THR A 680 -4.43 13.79 -65.17
C THR A 680 -4.90 14.10 -66.58
N LYS A 681 -5.95 13.41 -67.07
CA LYS A 681 -6.63 13.75 -68.33
C LYS A 681 -7.08 15.21 -68.32
N ALA A 682 -7.13 15.83 -69.49
CA ALA A 682 -7.73 17.16 -69.65
C ALA A 682 -9.24 17.12 -69.34
N SER A 683 -9.77 18.22 -68.82
CA SER A 683 -11.22 18.40 -68.73
C SER A 683 -11.76 18.68 -70.12
N TYR A 684 -12.90 18.11 -70.45
CA TYR A 684 -13.64 18.42 -71.67
C TYR A 684 -15.12 18.53 -71.35
N ILE A 685 -15.86 19.25 -72.20
CA ILE A 685 -17.30 19.40 -72.12
C ILE A 685 -17.88 18.58 -73.27
N CYS A 686 -18.88 17.75 -73.00
CA CYS A 686 -19.57 17.01 -74.05
C CYS A 686 -20.30 17.98 -74.95
N GLY A 687 -20.08 17.85 -76.26
CA GLY A 687 -20.62 18.78 -77.24
C GLY A 687 -19.76 20.01 -77.52
N ASP A 688 -18.65 20.22 -76.80
CA ASP A 688 -17.61 21.24 -77.12
C ASP A 688 -16.55 20.59 -78.01
N ALA A 689 -16.92 20.38 -79.27
CA ALA A 689 -16.13 19.65 -80.25
C ALA A 689 -14.90 20.44 -80.71
N ASP A 690 -14.95 21.78 -80.64
CA ASP A 690 -13.87 22.67 -81.08
C ASP A 690 -12.95 23.16 -79.95
N HIS A 691 -13.22 22.75 -78.70
CA HIS A 691 -12.48 23.10 -77.48
C HIS A 691 -12.49 24.60 -77.17
N SER A 692 -13.56 25.29 -77.53
CA SER A 692 -13.74 26.72 -77.24
C SER A 692 -14.10 27.01 -75.79
N GLY A 693 -14.52 26.00 -75.02
CA GLY A 693 -14.98 26.12 -73.64
C GLY A 693 -16.47 26.42 -73.50
N GLY A 694 -17.23 26.37 -74.60
CA GLY A 694 -18.69 26.49 -74.66
C GLY A 694 -19.28 25.42 -75.58
N VAL A 695 -20.59 25.21 -75.50
CA VAL A 695 -21.32 24.38 -76.47
C VAL A 695 -22.18 25.31 -77.31
N ASP A 696 -21.76 25.61 -78.53
CA ASP A 696 -22.46 26.48 -79.46
C ASP A 696 -22.43 25.97 -80.91
N ILE A 697 -22.85 26.83 -81.85
CA ILE A 697 -22.99 26.43 -83.25
C ILE A 697 -21.66 26.10 -83.92
N SER A 698 -20.54 26.64 -83.42
CA SER A 698 -19.21 26.30 -83.94
C SER A 698 -18.88 24.84 -83.72
N ASP A 699 -19.36 24.22 -82.63
CA ASP A 699 -19.16 22.80 -82.34
C ASP A 699 -19.91 21.89 -83.33
N ALA A 700 -21.16 22.22 -83.63
CA ALA A 700 -21.93 21.48 -84.63
C ALA A 700 -21.27 21.59 -86.02
N VAL A 701 -20.74 22.78 -86.37
CA VAL A 701 -19.99 22.99 -87.61
C VAL A 701 -18.67 22.19 -87.60
N TYR A 702 -17.97 22.15 -86.48
CA TYR A 702 -16.74 21.40 -86.29
C TYR A 702 -16.96 19.89 -86.48
N LEU A 703 -18.02 19.35 -85.87
CA LEU A 703 -18.41 17.94 -86.05
C LEU A 703 -18.82 17.62 -87.49
N ILE A 704 -19.58 18.50 -88.17
CA ILE A 704 -19.89 18.31 -89.60
C ILE A 704 -18.61 18.26 -90.43
N ALA A 705 -17.63 19.12 -90.14
CA ALA A 705 -16.35 19.13 -90.83
C ALA A 705 -15.54 17.86 -90.56
N TYR A 706 -15.49 17.40 -89.32
CA TYR A 706 -14.84 16.15 -88.91
C TYR A 706 -15.47 14.93 -89.59
N ILE A 707 -16.81 14.78 -89.52
CA ILE A 707 -17.55 13.60 -89.98
C ILE A 707 -17.59 13.52 -91.52
N PHE A 708 -17.83 14.63 -92.22
CA PHE A 708 -18.12 14.61 -93.66
C PHE A 708 -17.02 15.19 -94.54
N SER A 709 -16.10 15.97 -93.99
CA SER A 709 -15.17 16.79 -94.78
C SER A 709 -13.68 16.57 -94.44
N GLY A 710 -13.36 15.60 -93.58
CA GLY A 710 -11.99 15.25 -93.21
C GLY A 710 -11.30 16.26 -92.28
N GLY A 711 -12.08 17.01 -91.48
CA GLY A 711 -11.57 17.89 -90.43
C GLY A 711 -10.85 17.14 -89.30
N SER A 712 -10.18 17.88 -88.43
CA SER A 712 -9.52 17.32 -87.24
C SER A 712 -10.54 16.68 -86.29
N ALA A 713 -10.15 15.60 -85.62
CA ALA A 713 -10.98 14.99 -84.58
C ALA A 713 -11.04 15.88 -83.32
N PRO A 714 -12.17 15.93 -82.60
CA PRO A 714 -12.23 16.50 -81.26
C PRO A 714 -11.16 15.90 -80.32
N ILE A 715 -10.64 16.70 -79.37
CA ILE A 715 -9.57 16.29 -78.43
C ILE A 715 -9.98 16.47 -76.95
N PRO A 716 -10.43 15.42 -76.24
CA PRO A 716 -10.53 14.04 -76.68
C PRO A 716 -11.70 13.84 -77.63
N LEU A 717 -11.68 12.72 -78.37
CA LEU A 717 -12.74 12.37 -79.33
C LEU A 717 -14.14 12.42 -78.69
N ALA A 718 -14.23 11.99 -77.43
CA ALA A 718 -15.45 12.04 -76.62
C ALA A 718 -16.06 13.44 -76.48
N ALA A 719 -15.30 14.53 -76.59
CA ALA A 719 -15.87 15.88 -76.56
C ALA A 719 -16.86 16.13 -77.70
N GLY A 720 -16.78 15.35 -78.79
CA GLY A 720 -17.72 15.36 -79.90
C GLY A 720 -18.97 14.49 -79.72
N ASP A 721 -19.04 13.64 -78.70
CA ASP A 721 -20.18 12.75 -78.42
C ASP A 721 -21.16 13.51 -77.51
N ALA A 722 -22.05 14.28 -78.13
CA ALA A 722 -22.99 15.15 -77.44
C ALA A 722 -24.22 14.38 -76.92
N ASP A 723 -24.58 13.27 -77.57
CA ASP A 723 -25.73 12.44 -77.22
C ASP A 723 -25.37 11.19 -76.38
N CYS A 724 -24.07 10.99 -76.14
CA CYS A 724 -23.48 9.99 -75.24
C CYS A 724 -23.73 8.56 -75.73
N SER A 725 -23.80 8.40 -77.05
CA SER A 725 -23.99 7.11 -77.72
C SER A 725 -22.73 6.25 -77.69
N GLY A 726 -21.58 6.80 -77.33
CA GLY A 726 -20.27 6.15 -77.36
C GLY A 726 -19.55 6.27 -78.70
N GLY A 727 -20.08 7.09 -79.61
CA GLY A 727 -19.52 7.40 -80.93
C GLY A 727 -19.66 8.89 -81.24
N VAL A 728 -18.94 9.38 -82.25
CA VAL A 728 -19.10 10.74 -82.77
C VAL A 728 -19.64 10.64 -84.20
N ASP A 729 -20.93 10.89 -84.38
CA ASP A 729 -21.60 10.79 -85.67
C ASP A 729 -22.65 11.90 -85.92
N ILE A 730 -23.47 11.75 -86.97
CA ILE A 730 -24.45 12.78 -87.35
C ILE A 730 -25.52 12.98 -86.27
N SER A 731 -25.79 12.00 -85.42
CA SER A 731 -26.73 12.13 -84.31
C SER A 731 -26.26 13.19 -83.32
N ASP A 732 -24.96 13.28 -83.03
CA ASP A 732 -24.37 14.32 -82.16
C ASP A 732 -24.56 15.72 -82.73
N VAL A 733 -24.37 15.88 -84.04
CA VAL A 733 -24.62 17.15 -84.74
C VAL A 733 -26.09 17.56 -84.60
N VAL A 734 -27.01 16.62 -84.84
CA VAL A 734 -28.46 16.88 -84.73
C VAL A 734 -28.84 17.20 -83.29
N TYR A 735 -28.24 16.49 -82.33
CA TYR A 735 -28.45 16.70 -80.90
C TYR A 735 -28.00 18.09 -80.47
N LEU A 736 -26.80 18.53 -80.88
CA LEU A 736 -26.30 19.89 -80.63
C LEU A 736 -27.20 20.97 -81.24
N ILE A 737 -27.61 20.83 -82.50
CA ILE A 737 -28.51 21.79 -83.16
C ILE A 737 -29.85 21.89 -82.41
N ALA A 738 -30.41 20.75 -81.97
CA ALA A 738 -31.65 20.71 -81.21
C ALA A 738 -31.50 21.39 -79.84
N TYR A 739 -30.40 21.14 -79.13
CA TYR A 739 -30.07 21.81 -77.87
C TYR A 739 -29.94 23.33 -78.06
N ILE A 740 -29.14 23.78 -79.03
CA ILE A 740 -28.80 25.19 -79.24
C ILE A 740 -30.01 26.02 -79.69
N PHE A 741 -30.84 25.51 -80.63
CA PHE A 741 -31.88 26.32 -81.28
C PHE A 741 -33.31 25.95 -80.91
N SER A 742 -33.54 24.72 -80.43
CA SER A 742 -34.90 24.16 -80.31
C SER A 742 -35.30 23.82 -78.88
N GLY A 743 -34.48 24.19 -77.89
CA GLY A 743 -34.73 23.90 -76.48
C GLY A 743 -34.61 22.42 -76.11
N GLY A 744 -33.80 21.67 -76.85
CA GLY A 744 -33.46 20.28 -76.56
C GLY A 744 -32.72 20.12 -75.23
N ALA A 745 -32.51 18.87 -74.78
CA ALA A 745 -31.73 18.58 -73.59
C ALA A 745 -30.25 18.98 -73.78
N ALA A 746 -29.60 19.45 -72.72
CA ALA A 746 -28.17 19.71 -72.75
C ALA A 746 -27.37 18.42 -73.06
N PRO A 747 -26.18 18.53 -73.66
CA PRO A 747 -25.25 17.41 -73.77
C PRO A 747 -25.01 16.77 -72.39
N CYS A 748 -24.65 15.48 -72.35
CA CYS A 748 -24.39 14.84 -71.06
C CYS A 748 -23.31 15.55 -70.26
N ALA A 749 -23.42 15.40 -68.95
CA ALA A 749 -22.37 15.85 -68.03
C ALA A 749 -21.06 15.05 -68.20
N THR A 750 -21.12 13.84 -68.77
CA THR A 750 -19.98 12.95 -69.01
C THR A 750 -20.21 12.10 -70.26
N CYS A 751 -19.28 12.25 -71.20
CA CYS A 751 -18.95 11.48 -72.39
C CYS A 751 -17.47 11.06 -72.19
#